data_AF-A0A2E6J8Q6-F1
#
_entry.id   AF-A0A2E6J8Q6-F1
#
_cell.length_a   1.000
_cell.length_b   1.000
_cell.length_c   1.000
_cell.angle_alpha   90.00
_cell.angle_beta   90.00
_cell.angle_gamma   90.00
#
_symmetry.space_group_name_H-M   'P 1'
#
loop_
_entity.id
_entity.type
_entity.pdbx_description
1 polymer ?
#
loop_
_entity_poly.entity_id
_entity_poly.type
_entity_poly.pdbx_seq_one_letter_code
_entity_poly.pdbx_strand_id
1 'polypeptide(L)'
;MIPLKLNINNFLCYGENVPTLDFQGIQLACLCGQNGHGKTAILEAITWCLWGKGRAQTQQEFVRIGQKTASVELEFECRGNTYKVSRIFSRPRGTGTGKTSLEIRVGSIPLTGNTIVDTQKEIDLLLNMDYRTFINTSYLKQGEADIFATSKPNERKQILANILSLSSYDLYETDSKKLSAGFSRSAEENSAKIAFKAQEVESFGNMSIALESIESRLSELDKKIERESDGFSKISQVDSLDLLIDSNEKQVQVLHTRLAEQKQIIHSNQDVISRKNEIEEGFSKLESLKTELGESIQKDALHRSLQERRLSLEKTITAAESKCSAELSSVKKNIHDYLEPKAKLLAKITEDIQNESQDLSSLESNQKTTLKKLVDEKNDIDKQIEKLVDENTRLRSQHQDIRSKFKMLESKKPICPLCEQSLSHGAHSNLRTGYEDEGRSLNTKHKGNESNIKIFEKERDSVEKLIEKIKISQASELKEKQNTLSMLNAEKQSAIEAQHQMTKAAKRAQELQTLLETKAYSSTEFSSLKSVELEIERLSFDPLRIQSLNAEIEKNSHFELEHGQLKLSIESLPKVISSYNEVKTQAEQIDNETNLKKQERFSLEKKLSELYQEPLDEINSLSIQSRLYEIRSQRENAFAETKVAREQIQRQEQLSDDITVLKNETAGFLENKIIYDELSAAFGKNGVQALLIENALPQLQNDADRFLKKLTDGKLSIKFQLLQGKRGASWKLGIPSEDLEILISDETGTRSYETFSGGESFRINFAVRIALSQLLANLSGVGRTILFIDEGFGSQDKIGQELLVEVLQAIKSDFDKILVVTHIEDIKEAFPTKIEVEKTESGSRFSII
;
A
#
# COMPACT_ATOMS: atom_id res chain seq x y z
N MET A 1 -58.74 9.32 -11.62
CA MET A 1 -58.73 10.77 -11.95
C MET A 1 -60.13 11.20 -12.26
N ILE A 2 -60.66 12.17 -11.52
CA ILE A 2 -62.04 12.65 -11.63
C ILE A 2 -61.97 14.16 -11.90
N PRO A 3 -62.27 14.65 -13.12
CA PRO A 3 -62.22 16.07 -13.39
C PRO A 3 -63.26 16.83 -12.56
N LEU A 4 -62.86 17.97 -12.01
CA LEU A 4 -63.70 18.87 -11.21
C LEU A 4 -63.99 20.15 -11.98
N LYS A 5 -62.95 20.84 -12.46
CA LYS A 5 -63.08 22.09 -13.22
C LYS A 5 -62.12 22.12 -14.39
N LEU A 6 -62.59 22.62 -15.53
CA LEU A 6 -61.77 22.79 -16.73
C LEU A 6 -61.86 24.23 -17.25
N ASN A 7 -60.71 24.87 -17.33
CA ASN A 7 -60.53 26.20 -17.90
C ASN A 7 -59.77 26.07 -19.23
N ILE A 8 -60.35 26.63 -20.30
CA ILE A 8 -59.79 26.56 -21.65
C ILE A 8 -59.63 27.98 -22.17
N ASN A 9 -58.45 28.32 -22.70
CA ASN A 9 -58.22 29.60 -23.34
C ASN A 9 -57.37 29.44 -24.61
N ASN A 10 -57.87 29.98 -25.72
CA ASN A 10 -57.22 29.97 -27.03
C ASN A 10 -56.78 28.58 -27.53
N PHE A 11 -57.54 27.54 -27.20
CA PHE A 11 -57.28 26.15 -27.53
C PHE A 11 -58.25 25.66 -28.63
N LEU A 12 -57.71 25.23 -29.77
CA LEU A 12 -58.48 24.77 -30.94
C LEU A 12 -59.59 25.76 -31.34
N CYS A 13 -60.86 25.39 -31.18
CA CYS A 13 -62.03 26.21 -31.50
C CYS A 13 -62.49 27.12 -30.33
N TYR A 14 -61.94 26.92 -29.13
CA TYR A 14 -62.24 27.71 -27.93
C TYR A 14 -61.39 28.98 -27.90
N GLY A 15 -62.04 30.13 -27.70
CA GLY A 15 -61.42 31.46 -27.73
C GLY A 15 -61.01 31.98 -26.38
N GLU A 16 -61.03 33.30 -26.26
CA GLU A 16 -60.87 34.01 -24.98
C GLU A 16 -62.21 34.04 -24.23
N ASN A 17 -62.15 34.16 -22.90
CA ASN A 17 -63.32 34.29 -22.02
C ASN A 17 -64.35 33.14 -22.15
N VAL A 18 -63.86 31.92 -22.32
CA VAL A 18 -64.68 30.71 -22.18
C VAL A 18 -64.97 30.51 -20.69
N PRO A 19 -66.24 30.31 -20.28
CA PRO A 19 -66.57 30.07 -18.89
C PRO A 19 -65.90 28.79 -18.37
N THR A 20 -65.71 28.67 -17.06
CA THR A 20 -65.22 27.43 -16.45
C THR A 20 -66.25 26.31 -16.63
N LEU A 21 -65.83 25.15 -17.15
CA LEU A 21 -66.67 23.96 -17.16
C LEU A 21 -66.58 23.29 -15.78
N ASP A 22 -67.66 23.36 -15.01
CA ASP A 22 -67.75 22.71 -13.70
C ASP A 22 -68.39 21.32 -13.85
N PHE A 23 -67.62 20.29 -13.48
CA PHE A 23 -68.06 18.90 -13.51
C PHE A 23 -68.61 18.43 -12.17
N GLN A 24 -68.60 19.25 -11.12
CA GLN A 24 -69.10 18.86 -9.81
C GLN A 24 -70.58 18.47 -9.87
N GLY A 25 -70.94 17.37 -9.21
CA GLY A 25 -72.29 16.80 -9.25
C GLY A 25 -72.66 16.04 -10.53
N ILE A 26 -71.87 16.12 -11.61
CA ILE A 26 -72.14 15.43 -12.87
C ILE A 26 -71.51 14.04 -12.86
N GLN A 27 -72.32 12.98 -12.79
CA GLN A 27 -71.84 11.58 -12.89
C GLN A 27 -72.00 11.01 -14.31
N LEU A 28 -73.08 11.34 -15.01
CA LEU A 28 -73.36 10.88 -16.37
C LEU A 28 -73.88 12.05 -17.19
N ALA A 29 -73.15 12.45 -18.23
CA ALA A 29 -73.56 13.54 -19.12
C ALA A 29 -73.23 13.26 -20.58
N CYS A 30 -74.03 13.83 -21.48
CA CYS A 30 -73.71 13.86 -22.90
C CYS A 30 -73.15 15.23 -23.31
N LEU A 31 -72.07 15.25 -24.09
CA LEU A 31 -71.60 16.41 -24.83
C LEU A 31 -72.29 16.42 -26.19
N CYS A 32 -73.18 17.39 -26.41
CA CYS A 32 -74.03 17.49 -27.59
C CYS A 32 -73.83 18.82 -28.33
N GLY A 33 -74.27 18.88 -29.59
CA GLY A 33 -74.11 20.02 -30.48
C GLY A 33 -73.83 19.57 -31.91
N GLN A 34 -73.91 20.48 -32.89
CA GLN A 34 -73.69 20.11 -34.30
C GLN A 34 -72.24 19.66 -34.55
N ASN A 35 -72.02 18.97 -35.67
CA ASN A 35 -70.69 18.51 -36.04
C ASN A 35 -69.77 19.71 -36.33
N GLY A 36 -68.53 19.63 -35.84
CA GLY A 36 -67.57 20.73 -35.95
C GLY A 36 -67.73 21.87 -34.92
N HIS A 37 -68.67 21.77 -33.97
CA HIS A 37 -68.82 22.77 -32.89
C HIS A 37 -67.74 22.70 -31.80
N GLY A 38 -66.92 21.64 -31.76
CA GLY A 38 -65.82 21.53 -30.78
C GLY A 38 -66.10 20.64 -29.57
N LYS A 39 -67.04 19.69 -29.68
CA LYS A 39 -67.36 18.72 -28.62
C LYS A 39 -66.12 17.91 -28.19
N THR A 40 -65.48 17.25 -29.14
CA THR A 40 -64.25 16.47 -28.93
C THR A 40 -63.10 17.32 -28.40
N ALA A 41 -63.04 18.62 -28.77
CA ALA A 41 -61.98 19.52 -28.31
C ALA A 41 -62.00 19.75 -26.78
N ILE A 42 -63.13 19.54 -26.09
CA ILE A 42 -63.17 19.55 -24.61
C ILE A 42 -62.41 18.35 -24.04
N LEU A 43 -62.63 17.16 -24.61
CA LEU A 43 -61.93 15.95 -24.19
C LEU A 43 -60.43 16.05 -24.49
N GLU A 44 -60.08 16.61 -25.64
CA GLU A 44 -58.70 16.87 -26.01
C GLU A 44 -58.02 17.90 -25.13
N ALA A 45 -58.75 18.87 -24.59
CA ALA A 45 -58.20 19.82 -23.63
C ALA A 45 -57.74 19.08 -22.37
N ILE A 46 -58.51 18.10 -21.87
CA ILE A 46 -58.15 17.26 -20.74
C ILE A 46 -56.90 16.41 -21.05
N THR A 47 -56.89 15.69 -22.18
CA THR A 47 -55.74 14.83 -22.53
C THR A 47 -54.49 15.64 -22.82
N TRP A 48 -54.63 16.81 -23.45
CA TRP A 48 -53.53 17.71 -23.71
C TRP A 48 -53.00 18.33 -22.42
N CYS A 49 -53.87 18.74 -21.49
CA CYS A 49 -53.44 19.26 -20.19
C CYS A 49 -52.56 18.23 -19.44
N LEU A 50 -53.03 16.99 -19.33
CA LEU A 50 -52.36 15.92 -18.57
C LEU A 50 -51.10 15.37 -19.26
N TRP A 51 -51.15 15.06 -20.57
CA TRP A 51 -50.07 14.36 -21.27
C TRP A 51 -49.44 15.14 -22.43
N GLY A 52 -49.96 16.32 -22.76
CA GLY A 52 -49.52 17.09 -23.92
C GLY A 52 -49.87 16.45 -25.26
N LYS A 53 -50.82 15.51 -25.29
CA LYS A 53 -51.17 14.67 -26.45
C LYS A 53 -52.67 14.76 -26.77
N GLY A 54 -53.02 14.61 -28.05
CA GLY A 54 -54.38 14.67 -28.62
C GLY A 54 -54.34 14.38 -30.13
N ARG A 55 -55.31 14.86 -30.93
CA ARG A 55 -55.30 14.64 -32.39
C ARG A 55 -54.19 15.33 -33.16
N ALA A 56 -53.69 16.45 -32.66
CA ALA A 56 -52.70 17.25 -33.37
C ALA A 56 -51.31 16.62 -33.29
N GLN A 57 -50.56 16.71 -34.39
CA GLN A 57 -49.21 16.15 -34.48
C GLN A 57 -48.17 17.05 -33.82
N THR A 58 -48.43 18.36 -33.80
CA THR A 58 -47.54 19.35 -33.19
C THR A 58 -48.27 20.19 -32.13
N GLN A 59 -47.51 20.71 -31.16
CA GLN A 59 -48.07 21.57 -30.10
C GLN A 59 -48.68 22.88 -30.64
N GLN A 60 -48.21 23.35 -31.80
CA GLN A 60 -48.67 24.61 -32.41
C GLN A 60 -50.08 24.53 -32.99
N GLU A 61 -50.48 23.34 -33.42
CA GLU A 61 -51.81 23.04 -33.97
C GLU A 61 -52.92 23.08 -32.91
N PHE A 62 -52.58 22.87 -31.63
CA PHE A 62 -53.53 23.05 -30.52
C PHE A 62 -53.86 24.53 -30.26
N VAL A 63 -53.01 25.46 -30.70
CA VAL A 63 -53.26 26.90 -30.54
C VAL A 63 -54.27 27.36 -31.57
N ARG A 64 -55.34 28.02 -31.10
CA ARG A 64 -56.37 28.60 -31.97
C ARG A 64 -55.75 29.48 -33.06
N ILE A 65 -56.26 29.37 -34.28
CA ILE A 65 -55.81 30.18 -35.43
C ILE A 65 -55.95 31.67 -35.08
N GLY A 66 -54.89 32.44 -35.35
CA GLY A 66 -54.79 33.87 -35.01
C GLY A 66 -54.22 34.16 -33.62
N GLN A 67 -54.07 33.15 -32.76
CA GLN A 67 -53.58 33.33 -31.39
C GLN A 67 -52.11 32.92 -31.22
N LYS A 68 -51.45 33.52 -30.22
CA LYS A 68 -50.02 33.26 -29.91
C LYS A 68 -49.81 32.21 -28.83
N THR A 69 -50.81 31.99 -27.98
CA THR A 69 -50.71 31.11 -26.81
C THR A 69 -51.99 30.29 -26.65
N ALA A 70 -51.87 29.07 -26.17
CA ALA A 70 -52.98 28.27 -25.67
C ALA A 70 -52.71 27.87 -24.22
N SER A 71 -53.74 27.87 -23.37
CA SER A 71 -53.63 27.40 -22.00
C SER A 71 -54.84 26.56 -21.63
N VAL A 72 -54.59 25.42 -20.99
CA VAL A 72 -55.62 24.58 -20.40
C VAL A 72 -55.24 24.30 -18.97
N GLU A 73 -56.20 24.49 -18.07
CA GLU A 73 -56.05 24.21 -16.66
C GLU A 73 -57.16 23.27 -16.20
N LEU A 74 -56.76 22.17 -15.57
CA LEU A 74 -57.63 21.10 -15.11
C LEU A 74 -57.45 20.91 -13.61
N GLU A 75 -58.54 21.07 -12.87
CA GLU A 75 -58.65 20.64 -11.48
C GLU A 75 -59.31 19.26 -11.45
N PHE A 76 -58.71 18.29 -10.74
CA PHE A 76 -59.23 16.94 -10.65
C PHE A 76 -58.96 16.32 -9.29
N GLU A 77 -59.77 15.33 -8.92
CA GLU A 77 -59.54 14.50 -7.74
C GLU A 77 -58.84 13.18 -8.12
N CYS A 78 -57.85 12.79 -7.32
CA CYS A 78 -57.20 11.49 -7.41
C CYS A 78 -56.81 11.01 -6.01
N ARG A 79 -57.18 9.76 -5.65
CA ARG A 79 -56.82 9.14 -4.35
C ARG A 79 -57.18 10.04 -3.15
N GLY A 80 -58.33 10.71 -3.20
CA GLY A 80 -58.85 11.58 -2.13
C GLY A 80 -58.22 12.97 -2.04
N ASN A 81 -57.30 13.33 -2.94
CA ASN A 81 -56.69 14.66 -2.99
C ASN A 81 -57.09 15.42 -4.26
N THR A 82 -57.20 16.75 -4.14
CA THR A 82 -57.46 17.65 -5.28
C THR A 82 -56.17 18.18 -5.87
N TYR A 83 -55.96 17.89 -7.14
CA TYR A 83 -54.82 18.33 -7.93
C TYR A 83 -55.25 19.37 -8.96
N LYS A 84 -54.29 20.22 -9.33
CA LYS A 84 -54.44 21.23 -10.37
C LYS A 84 -53.27 21.14 -11.32
N VAL A 85 -53.55 20.83 -12.59
CA VAL A 85 -52.55 20.81 -13.67
C VAL A 85 -52.82 21.99 -14.59
N SER A 86 -51.76 22.73 -14.91
CA SER A 86 -51.81 23.84 -15.86
C SER A 86 -50.78 23.62 -16.95
N ARG A 87 -51.24 23.61 -18.21
CA ARG A 87 -50.38 23.50 -19.38
C ARG A 87 -50.56 24.70 -20.28
N ILE A 88 -49.46 25.36 -20.61
CA ILE A 88 -49.42 26.54 -21.46
C ILE A 88 -48.43 26.30 -22.59
N PHE A 89 -48.85 26.56 -23.82
CA PHE A 89 -47.95 26.56 -24.97
C PHE A 89 -47.93 27.94 -25.63
N SER A 90 -46.74 28.48 -25.83
CA SER A 90 -46.50 29.74 -26.53
C SER A 90 -45.83 29.47 -27.87
N ARG A 91 -46.41 29.99 -28.97
CA ARG A 91 -45.79 29.96 -30.29
C ARG A 91 -44.45 30.72 -30.27
N PRO A 92 -43.47 30.30 -31.08
CA PRO A 92 -42.21 31.00 -31.20
C PRO A 92 -42.44 32.42 -31.76
N ARG A 93 -41.63 33.41 -31.34
CA ARG A 93 -41.67 34.78 -31.90
C ARG A 93 -40.93 34.89 -33.26
N GLY A 94 -40.64 33.77 -33.93
CA GLY A 94 -39.84 33.67 -35.17
C GLY A 94 -39.61 32.21 -35.59
N THR A 95 -38.49 31.91 -36.28
CA THR A 95 -38.07 30.54 -36.66
C THR A 95 -37.46 29.80 -35.47
N GLY A 96 -38.30 29.32 -34.56
CA GLY A 96 -37.87 28.56 -33.39
C GLY A 96 -38.90 27.53 -32.95
N THR A 97 -38.58 26.74 -31.94
CA THR A 97 -39.55 25.84 -31.30
C THR A 97 -40.37 26.62 -30.26
N GLY A 98 -41.67 26.33 -30.17
CA GLY A 98 -42.53 26.97 -29.17
C GLY A 98 -42.17 26.54 -27.75
N LYS A 99 -42.56 27.34 -26.76
CA LYS A 99 -42.26 27.09 -25.34
C LYS A 99 -43.47 26.47 -24.65
N THR A 100 -43.28 25.31 -24.00
CA THR A 100 -44.29 24.66 -23.16
C THR A 100 -43.98 24.94 -21.68
N SER A 101 -45.01 25.28 -20.90
CA SER A 101 -45.00 25.26 -19.44
C SER A 101 -45.95 24.17 -18.98
N LEU A 102 -45.52 23.37 -18.01
CA LEU A 102 -46.32 22.34 -17.37
C LEU A 102 -46.13 22.46 -15.87
N GLU A 103 -47.22 22.67 -15.15
CA GLU A 103 -47.22 22.77 -13.70
C GLU A 103 -48.28 21.84 -13.12
N ILE A 104 -47.96 21.21 -11.99
CA ILE A 104 -48.90 20.43 -11.18
C ILE A 104 -48.80 20.85 -9.72
N ARG A 105 -49.95 20.99 -9.05
CA ARG A 105 -50.05 21.34 -7.63
C ARG A 105 -51.11 20.49 -6.92
N VAL A 106 -50.96 20.33 -5.61
CA VAL A 106 -51.99 19.77 -4.70
C VAL A 106 -52.35 20.86 -3.71
N GLY A 107 -53.59 21.34 -3.74
CA GLY A 107 -53.93 22.59 -3.05
C GLY A 107 -52.97 23.72 -3.44
N SER A 108 -52.23 24.27 -2.47
CA SER A 108 -51.22 25.32 -2.70
C SER A 108 -49.79 24.80 -2.89
N ILE A 109 -49.55 23.48 -2.83
CA ILE A 109 -48.21 22.89 -2.85
C ILE A 109 -47.81 22.49 -4.29
N PRO A 110 -46.68 22.97 -4.83
CA PRO A 110 -46.20 22.54 -6.14
C PRO A 110 -45.61 21.12 -6.11
N LEU A 111 -45.97 20.31 -7.11
CA LEU A 111 -45.39 18.99 -7.39
C LEU A 111 -44.61 18.96 -8.72
N THR A 112 -44.33 20.13 -9.29
CA THR A 112 -43.60 20.26 -10.55
C THR A 112 -42.15 19.81 -10.38
N GLY A 113 -41.66 18.95 -11.28
CA GLY A 113 -40.26 18.50 -11.31
C GLY A 113 -39.32 19.56 -11.91
N ASN A 114 -38.01 19.27 -11.88
CA ASN A 114 -36.98 20.18 -12.41
C ASN A 114 -37.09 20.38 -13.94
N THR A 115 -37.63 19.39 -14.65
CA THR A 115 -37.88 19.44 -16.09
C THR A 115 -39.33 19.06 -16.43
N ILE A 116 -39.75 19.33 -17.67
CA ILE A 116 -41.06 18.88 -18.18
C ILE A 116 -41.14 17.35 -18.16
N VAL A 117 -40.03 16.65 -18.44
CA VAL A 117 -39.98 15.18 -18.44
C VAL A 117 -40.17 14.63 -17.04
N ASP A 118 -39.52 15.23 -16.04
CA ASP A 118 -39.69 14.84 -14.64
C ASP A 118 -41.12 15.13 -14.17
N THR A 119 -41.65 16.31 -14.50
CA THR A 119 -43.05 16.68 -14.18
C THR A 119 -44.04 15.73 -14.85
N GLN A 120 -43.80 15.30 -16.09
CA GLN A 120 -44.67 14.34 -16.77
C GLN A 120 -44.61 12.96 -16.10
N LYS A 121 -43.43 12.51 -15.65
CA LYS A 121 -43.30 11.26 -14.89
C LYS A 121 -44.08 11.31 -13.57
N GLU A 122 -44.04 12.44 -12.86
CA GLU A 122 -44.84 12.64 -11.65
C GLU A 122 -46.35 12.55 -11.94
N ILE A 123 -46.81 13.14 -13.04
CA ILE A 123 -48.22 13.02 -13.49
C ILE A 123 -48.54 11.55 -13.81
N ASP A 124 -47.70 10.86 -14.57
CA ASP A 124 -47.93 9.47 -14.97
C ASP A 124 -47.95 8.51 -13.75
N LEU A 125 -47.06 8.73 -12.77
CA LEU A 125 -47.02 7.99 -11.51
C LEU A 125 -48.23 8.29 -10.60
N LEU A 126 -48.63 9.56 -10.52
CA LEU A 126 -49.81 9.99 -9.76
C LEU A 126 -51.09 9.34 -10.31
N LEU A 127 -51.25 9.36 -11.63
CA LEU A 127 -52.38 8.77 -12.33
C LEU A 127 -52.28 7.24 -12.44
N ASN A 128 -51.08 6.69 -12.19
CA ASN A 128 -50.71 5.30 -12.46
C ASN A 128 -51.05 4.88 -13.90
N MET A 129 -50.89 5.80 -14.84
CA MET A 129 -51.40 5.67 -16.20
C MET A 129 -50.71 6.68 -17.12
N ASP A 130 -50.06 6.17 -18.16
CA ASP A 130 -49.56 7.01 -19.25
C ASP A 130 -50.67 7.29 -20.29
N TYR A 131 -50.39 8.19 -21.23
CA TYR A 131 -51.34 8.52 -22.29
C TYR A 131 -51.83 7.27 -23.05
N ARG A 132 -50.93 6.32 -23.37
CA ARG A 132 -51.29 5.12 -24.13
C ARG A 132 -52.25 4.23 -23.34
N THR A 133 -52.04 4.09 -22.03
CA THR A 133 -52.93 3.35 -21.14
C THR A 133 -54.26 4.07 -20.98
N PHE A 134 -54.28 5.41 -20.90
CA PHE A 134 -55.52 6.19 -20.84
C PHE A 134 -56.40 6.02 -22.09
N ILE A 135 -55.79 6.14 -23.28
CA ILE A 135 -56.49 5.90 -24.56
C ILE A 135 -56.79 4.43 -24.82
N ASN A 136 -56.28 3.50 -24.01
CA ASN A 136 -56.57 2.05 -24.08
C ASN A 136 -57.50 1.54 -22.98
N THR A 137 -57.79 2.35 -21.96
CA THR A 137 -58.72 2.02 -20.85
C THR A 137 -59.86 3.03 -20.75
N SER A 138 -59.56 4.29 -20.44
CA SER A 138 -60.55 5.29 -20.01
C SER A 138 -61.15 6.14 -21.14
N TYR A 139 -60.55 6.18 -22.35
CA TYR A 139 -61.04 7.00 -23.47
C TYR A 139 -61.27 6.24 -24.79
N LEU A 140 -62.54 5.99 -25.15
CA LEU A 140 -62.94 5.50 -26.46
C LEU A 140 -63.01 6.67 -27.46
N LYS A 141 -61.91 6.89 -28.17
CA LYS A 141 -61.80 7.94 -29.18
C LYS A 141 -62.44 7.49 -30.50
N GLN A 142 -62.99 8.45 -31.26
CA GLN A 142 -63.59 8.20 -32.56
C GLN A 142 -62.59 7.51 -33.51
N GLY A 143 -63.01 6.39 -34.12
CA GLY A 143 -62.19 5.61 -35.06
C GLY A 143 -61.01 4.84 -34.45
N GLU A 144 -60.86 4.88 -33.13
CA GLU A 144 -59.73 4.31 -32.36
C GLU A 144 -60.22 3.38 -31.23
N ALA A 145 -61.49 2.95 -31.28
CA ALA A 145 -62.09 2.08 -30.26
C ALA A 145 -61.48 0.66 -30.24
N ASP A 146 -60.85 0.24 -31.34
CA ASP A 146 -60.34 -1.09 -31.59
C ASP A 146 -58.85 -1.28 -31.24
N ILE A 147 -58.13 -0.22 -30.84
CA ILE A 147 -56.66 -0.23 -30.65
C ILE A 147 -56.17 -1.43 -29.84
N PHE A 148 -56.85 -1.79 -28.75
CA PHE A 148 -56.43 -2.94 -27.94
C PHE A 148 -56.66 -4.27 -28.66
N ALA A 149 -57.82 -4.45 -29.30
CA ALA A 149 -58.16 -5.69 -29.99
C ALA A 149 -57.32 -5.91 -31.26
N THR A 150 -57.03 -4.83 -32.01
CA THR A 150 -56.23 -4.86 -33.25
C THR A 150 -54.71 -4.79 -33.02
N SER A 151 -54.26 -4.45 -31.81
CA SER A 151 -52.83 -4.48 -31.46
C SER A 151 -52.24 -5.88 -31.69
N LYS A 152 -50.95 -5.96 -32.03
CA LYS A 152 -50.24 -7.25 -32.15
C LYS A 152 -50.26 -7.99 -30.80
N PRO A 153 -50.24 -9.34 -30.76
CA PRO A 153 -50.30 -10.11 -29.51
C PRO A 153 -49.29 -9.69 -28.43
N ASN A 154 -48.04 -9.41 -28.83
CA ASN A 154 -47.00 -8.89 -27.92
C ASN A 154 -47.32 -7.48 -27.39
N GLU A 155 -47.91 -6.62 -28.22
CA GLU A 155 -48.31 -5.27 -27.81
C GLU A 155 -49.51 -5.31 -26.85
N ARG A 156 -50.49 -6.23 -27.07
CA ARG A 156 -51.60 -6.45 -26.13
C ARG A 156 -51.09 -6.89 -24.76
N LYS A 157 -50.16 -7.85 -24.73
CA LYS A 157 -49.50 -8.30 -23.50
C LYS A 157 -48.79 -7.15 -22.80
N GLN A 158 -48.08 -6.29 -23.53
CA GLN A 158 -47.43 -5.12 -22.95
C GLN A 158 -48.43 -4.07 -22.43
N ILE A 159 -49.56 -3.84 -23.12
CA ILE A 159 -50.62 -2.96 -22.62
C ILE A 159 -51.18 -3.51 -21.30
N LEU A 160 -51.44 -4.81 -21.23
CA LEU A 160 -51.93 -5.45 -20.01
C LEU A 160 -50.89 -5.42 -18.88
N ALA A 161 -49.61 -5.62 -19.19
CA ALA A 161 -48.51 -5.47 -18.24
C ALA A 161 -48.41 -4.04 -17.68
N ASN A 162 -48.64 -3.02 -18.51
CA ASN A 162 -48.67 -1.63 -18.06
C ASN A 162 -49.88 -1.33 -17.17
N ILE A 163 -51.07 -1.87 -17.52
CA ILE A 163 -52.29 -1.78 -16.70
C ILE A 163 -52.10 -2.43 -15.33
N LEU A 164 -51.42 -3.58 -15.29
CA LEU A 164 -51.06 -4.30 -14.06
C LEU A 164 -49.85 -3.69 -13.33
N SER A 165 -49.28 -2.59 -13.85
CA SER A 165 -48.11 -1.90 -13.29
C SER A 165 -46.88 -2.83 -13.09
N LEU A 166 -46.66 -3.77 -14.01
CA LEU A 166 -45.59 -4.77 -13.91
C LEU A 166 -44.20 -4.27 -14.32
N SER A 167 -44.08 -3.02 -14.75
CA SER A 167 -42.80 -2.41 -15.16
C SER A 167 -41.76 -2.32 -14.05
N SER A 168 -42.16 -2.41 -12.77
CA SER A 168 -41.23 -2.49 -11.64
C SER A 168 -40.38 -3.77 -11.66
N TYR A 169 -40.87 -4.85 -12.25
CA TYR A 169 -40.13 -6.12 -12.35
C TYR A 169 -38.98 -6.04 -13.36
N ASP A 170 -39.10 -5.19 -14.39
CA ASP A 170 -38.00 -4.94 -15.34
C ASP A 170 -36.77 -4.33 -14.64
N LEU A 171 -36.98 -3.54 -13.59
CA LEU A 171 -35.89 -3.00 -12.75
C LEU A 171 -35.20 -4.11 -11.97
N TYR A 172 -35.97 -5.02 -11.34
CA TYR A 172 -35.40 -6.15 -10.60
C TYR A 172 -34.66 -7.14 -11.51
N GLU A 173 -35.16 -7.39 -12.71
CA GLU A 173 -34.44 -8.15 -13.74
C GLU A 173 -33.09 -7.48 -14.06
N THR A 174 -33.12 -6.18 -14.33
CA THR A 174 -31.92 -5.41 -14.69
C THR A 174 -30.87 -5.41 -13.58
N ASP A 175 -31.29 -5.21 -12.33
CA ASP A 175 -30.37 -5.19 -11.20
C ASP A 175 -29.81 -6.57 -10.88
N SER A 176 -30.62 -7.63 -11.02
CA SER A 176 -30.16 -9.02 -10.88
C SER A 176 -29.10 -9.37 -11.93
N LYS A 177 -29.30 -8.95 -13.19
CA LYS A 177 -28.30 -9.12 -14.27
C LYS A 177 -26.98 -8.43 -13.96
N LYS A 178 -27.04 -7.19 -13.43
CA LYS A 178 -25.82 -6.45 -13.04
C LYS A 178 -25.07 -7.18 -11.92
N LEU A 179 -25.78 -7.67 -10.91
CA LEU A 179 -25.18 -8.40 -9.78
C LEU A 179 -24.55 -9.72 -10.24
N SER A 180 -25.25 -10.52 -11.04
CA SER A 180 -24.70 -11.75 -11.65
C SER A 180 -23.41 -11.48 -12.43
N ALA A 181 -23.40 -10.46 -13.30
CA ALA A 181 -22.21 -10.07 -14.05
C ALA A 181 -21.05 -9.62 -13.14
N GLY A 182 -21.35 -8.93 -12.03
CA GLY A 182 -20.38 -8.56 -11.00
C GLY A 182 -19.73 -9.77 -10.35
N PHE A 183 -20.53 -10.74 -9.90
CA PHE A 183 -20.02 -11.97 -9.30
C PHE A 183 -19.21 -12.82 -10.29
N SER A 184 -19.63 -12.92 -11.55
CA SER A 184 -18.86 -13.61 -12.61
C SER A 184 -17.48 -12.98 -12.79
N ARG A 185 -17.41 -11.65 -12.84
CA ARG A 185 -16.13 -10.92 -12.96
C ARG A 185 -15.23 -11.18 -11.75
N SER A 186 -15.76 -11.10 -10.53
CA SER A 186 -14.97 -11.37 -9.32
C SER A 186 -14.46 -12.81 -9.27
N ALA A 187 -15.25 -13.78 -9.72
CA ALA A 187 -14.83 -15.17 -9.83
C ALA A 187 -13.70 -15.37 -10.87
N GLU A 188 -13.80 -14.71 -12.03
CA GLU A 188 -12.77 -14.73 -13.08
C GLU A 188 -11.46 -14.09 -12.60
N GLU A 189 -11.55 -12.94 -11.92
CA GLU A 189 -10.38 -12.26 -11.33
C GLU A 189 -9.68 -13.13 -10.29
N ASN A 190 -10.43 -13.77 -9.39
CA ASN A 190 -9.84 -14.69 -8.41
C ASN A 190 -9.27 -15.95 -9.07
N SER A 191 -9.91 -16.47 -10.11
CA SER A 191 -9.40 -17.60 -10.90
C SER A 191 -8.05 -17.29 -11.56
N ALA A 192 -7.89 -16.08 -12.11
CA ALA A 192 -6.62 -15.62 -12.67
C ALA A 192 -5.52 -15.49 -11.61
N LYS A 193 -5.85 -14.94 -10.42
CA LYS A 193 -4.91 -14.86 -9.28
C LYS A 193 -4.49 -16.26 -8.80
N ILE A 194 -5.43 -17.19 -8.70
CA ILE A 194 -5.16 -18.59 -8.32
C ILE A 194 -4.19 -19.23 -9.32
N ALA A 195 -4.43 -19.09 -10.63
CA ALA A 195 -3.56 -19.65 -11.64
C ALA A 195 -2.13 -19.09 -11.56
N PHE A 196 -1.99 -17.77 -11.39
CA PHE A 196 -0.68 -17.14 -11.23
C PHE A 196 0.06 -17.64 -9.98
N LYS A 197 -0.60 -17.65 -8.82
CA LYS A 197 0.01 -18.13 -7.57
C LYS A 197 0.35 -19.63 -7.65
N ALA A 198 -0.49 -20.44 -8.29
CA ALA A 198 -0.24 -21.87 -8.46
C ALA A 198 1.00 -22.13 -9.34
N GLN A 199 1.18 -21.34 -10.40
CA GLN A 199 2.38 -21.40 -11.23
C GLN A 199 3.64 -20.99 -10.45
N GLU A 200 3.54 -19.97 -9.59
CA GLU A 200 4.64 -19.56 -8.69
C GLU A 200 5.00 -20.71 -7.72
N VAL A 201 4.00 -21.35 -7.09
CA VAL A 201 4.19 -22.52 -6.22
C VAL A 201 4.88 -23.69 -6.94
N GLU A 202 4.49 -23.97 -8.18
CA GLU A 202 5.08 -25.04 -8.99
C GLU A 202 6.54 -24.72 -9.37
N SER A 203 6.86 -23.44 -9.59
CA SER A 203 8.22 -23.00 -9.95
C SER A 203 9.27 -23.23 -8.85
N PHE A 204 8.85 -23.28 -7.57
CA PHE A 204 9.74 -23.59 -6.45
C PHE A 204 10.13 -25.09 -6.39
N GLY A 205 9.41 -25.97 -7.11
CA GLY A 205 9.66 -27.41 -7.08
C GLY A 205 9.52 -28.01 -5.68
N ASN A 206 10.33 -29.04 -5.38
CA ASN A 206 10.30 -29.73 -4.11
C ASN A 206 11.46 -29.26 -3.19
N MET A 207 11.32 -28.04 -2.69
CA MET A 207 12.39 -27.38 -1.92
C MET A 207 12.68 -28.06 -0.57
N SER A 208 11.74 -28.86 -0.04
CA SER A 208 11.97 -29.66 1.16
C SER A 208 13.08 -30.70 0.97
N ILE A 209 13.13 -31.36 -0.20
CA ILE A 209 14.18 -32.34 -0.52
C ILE A 209 15.53 -31.63 -0.69
N ALA A 210 15.51 -30.45 -1.33
CA ALA A 210 16.72 -29.64 -1.48
C ALA A 210 17.28 -29.20 -0.11
N LEU A 211 16.42 -28.75 0.81
CA LEU A 211 16.81 -28.37 2.16
C LEU A 211 17.46 -29.55 2.92
N GLU A 212 16.86 -30.74 2.87
CA GLU A 212 17.38 -31.93 3.54
C GLU A 212 18.79 -32.32 3.02
N SER A 213 19.00 -32.21 1.70
CA SER A 213 20.31 -32.42 1.08
C SER A 213 21.35 -31.39 1.53
N ILE A 214 20.99 -30.11 1.61
CA ILE A 214 21.89 -29.04 2.06
C ILE A 214 22.24 -29.22 3.55
N GLU A 215 21.26 -29.57 4.40
CA GLU A 215 21.47 -29.80 5.83
C GLU A 215 22.40 -31.01 6.07
N SER A 216 22.26 -32.08 5.29
CA SER A 216 23.20 -33.21 5.30
C SER A 216 24.62 -32.77 4.96
N ARG A 217 24.79 -31.96 3.90
CA ARG A 217 26.10 -31.40 3.50
C ARG A 217 26.70 -30.48 4.58
N LEU A 218 25.88 -29.68 5.26
CA LEU A 218 26.34 -28.84 6.39
C LEU A 218 26.89 -29.70 7.53
N SER A 219 26.18 -30.77 7.90
CA SER A 219 26.63 -31.73 8.93
C SER A 219 27.96 -32.40 8.55
N GLU A 220 28.15 -32.76 7.28
CA GLU A 220 29.45 -33.28 6.80
C GLU A 220 30.58 -32.24 6.88
N LEU A 221 30.30 -30.99 6.49
CA LEU A 221 31.29 -29.90 6.56
C LEU A 221 31.66 -29.55 8.00
N ASP A 222 30.70 -29.55 8.93
CA ASP A 222 30.96 -29.33 10.37
C ASP A 222 31.93 -30.37 10.93
N LYS A 223 31.72 -31.66 10.60
CA LYS A 223 32.65 -32.74 11.00
C LYS A 223 34.04 -32.56 10.40
N LYS A 224 34.14 -32.08 9.16
CA LYS A 224 35.43 -31.78 8.53
C LYS A 224 36.14 -30.59 9.21
N ILE A 225 35.41 -29.52 9.56
CA ILE A 225 35.98 -28.38 10.30
C ILE A 225 36.50 -28.80 11.67
N GLU A 226 35.74 -29.63 12.40
CA GLU A 226 36.16 -30.14 13.70
C GLU A 226 37.48 -30.91 13.60
N ARG A 227 37.57 -31.84 12.63
CA ARG A 227 38.80 -32.60 12.34
C ARG A 227 39.99 -31.69 12.01
N GLU A 228 39.79 -30.74 11.09
CA GLU A 228 40.88 -29.85 10.66
C GLU A 228 41.27 -28.83 11.74
N SER A 229 40.34 -28.38 12.59
CA SER A 229 40.63 -27.49 13.72
C SER A 229 41.43 -28.20 14.80
N ASP A 230 41.12 -29.47 15.06
CA ASP A 230 41.90 -30.31 15.97
C ASP A 230 43.33 -30.54 15.44
N GLY A 231 43.47 -30.79 14.14
CA GLY A 231 44.78 -30.85 13.47
C GLY A 231 45.56 -29.54 13.56
N PHE A 232 44.91 -28.40 13.30
CA PHE A 232 45.54 -27.07 13.38
C PHE A 232 46.06 -26.77 14.80
N SER A 233 45.28 -27.12 15.83
CA SER A 233 45.72 -26.93 17.22
C SER A 233 46.97 -27.76 17.53
N LYS A 234 47.04 -29.00 17.03
CA LYS A 234 48.20 -29.88 17.26
C LYS A 234 49.44 -29.41 16.50
N ILE A 235 49.31 -29.01 15.23
CA ILE A 235 50.46 -28.56 14.43
C ILE A 235 51.01 -27.22 14.94
N SER A 236 50.14 -26.31 15.40
CA SER A 236 50.59 -25.06 16.02
C SER A 236 51.38 -25.30 17.33
N GLN A 237 51.03 -26.35 18.09
CA GLN A 237 51.83 -26.76 19.25
C GLN A 237 53.18 -27.33 18.83
N VAL A 238 53.24 -28.14 17.77
CA VAL A 238 54.52 -28.63 17.20
C VAL A 238 55.41 -27.46 16.77
N ASP A 239 54.89 -26.52 15.98
CA ASP A 239 55.63 -25.33 15.53
C ASP A 239 56.18 -24.52 16.72
N SER A 240 55.41 -24.40 17.81
CA SER A 240 55.85 -23.71 19.03
C SER A 240 56.95 -24.46 19.79
N LEU A 241 56.88 -25.80 19.82
CA LEU A 241 57.88 -26.64 20.47
C LEU A 241 59.18 -26.62 19.66
N ASP A 242 59.13 -26.59 18.33
CA ASP A 242 60.32 -26.49 17.48
C ASP A 242 61.09 -25.19 17.72
N LEU A 243 60.38 -24.05 17.83
CA LEU A 243 61.01 -22.77 18.18
C LEU A 243 61.67 -22.79 19.56
N LEU A 244 61.02 -23.42 20.55
CA LEU A 244 61.58 -23.56 21.90
C LEU A 244 62.80 -24.49 21.92
N ILE A 245 62.74 -25.62 21.21
CA ILE A 245 63.86 -26.57 21.09
C ILE A 245 65.05 -25.89 20.42
N ASP A 246 64.86 -25.22 19.29
CA ASP A 246 65.94 -24.51 18.58
C ASP A 246 66.56 -23.39 19.44
N SER A 247 65.72 -22.64 20.17
CA SER A 247 66.20 -21.64 21.13
C SER A 247 67.03 -22.27 22.26
N ASN A 248 66.55 -23.36 22.86
CA ASN A 248 67.26 -24.02 23.94
C ASN A 248 68.57 -24.66 23.45
N GLU A 249 68.58 -25.30 22.29
CA GLU A 249 69.79 -25.89 21.69
C GLU A 249 70.86 -24.81 21.43
N LYS A 250 70.47 -23.64 20.91
CA LYS A 250 71.38 -22.49 20.76
C LYS A 250 71.92 -22.00 22.11
N GLN A 251 71.07 -21.91 23.13
CA GLN A 251 71.52 -21.52 24.49
C GLN A 251 72.51 -22.53 25.07
N VAL A 252 72.21 -23.83 24.96
CA VAL A 252 73.09 -24.92 25.42
C VAL A 252 74.42 -24.87 24.66
N GLN A 253 74.40 -24.62 23.36
CA GLN A 253 75.62 -24.49 22.56
C GLN A 253 76.51 -23.34 23.05
N VAL A 254 75.94 -22.17 23.35
CA VAL A 254 76.66 -21.02 23.92
C VAL A 254 77.25 -21.36 25.31
N LEU A 255 76.47 -22.03 26.17
CA LEU A 255 76.94 -22.44 27.49
C LEU A 255 78.06 -23.49 27.41
N HIS A 256 77.99 -24.42 26.46
CA HIS A 256 79.07 -25.40 26.23
C HIS A 256 80.36 -24.76 25.75
N THR A 257 80.30 -23.77 24.85
CA THR A 257 81.48 -22.99 24.45
C THR A 257 82.11 -22.30 25.67
N ARG A 258 81.29 -21.67 26.51
CA ARG A 258 81.75 -20.99 27.74
C ARG A 258 82.37 -21.97 28.75
N LEU A 259 81.82 -23.17 28.89
CA LEU A 259 82.39 -24.23 29.74
C LEU A 259 83.75 -24.70 29.24
N ALA A 260 83.93 -24.83 27.92
CA ALA A 260 85.21 -25.22 27.32
C ALA A 260 86.30 -24.17 27.60
N GLU A 261 85.98 -22.88 27.42
CA GLU A 261 86.87 -21.77 27.72
C GLU A 261 87.27 -21.73 29.21
N GLN A 262 86.30 -21.85 30.11
CA GLN A 262 86.56 -21.84 31.56
C GLN A 262 87.39 -23.05 32.01
N LYS A 263 87.18 -24.23 31.42
CA LYS A 263 87.96 -25.44 31.71
C LYS A 263 89.43 -25.28 31.31
N GLN A 264 89.69 -24.61 30.18
CA GLN A 264 91.04 -24.30 29.72
C GLN A 264 91.76 -23.32 30.65
N ILE A 265 91.04 -22.30 31.14
CA ILE A 265 91.57 -21.32 32.12
C ILE A 265 91.88 -22.00 33.46
N ILE A 266 91.01 -22.88 33.95
CA ILE A 266 91.24 -23.66 35.18
C ILE A 266 92.51 -24.50 35.07
N HIS A 267 92.71 -25.20 33.94
CA HIS A 267 93.89 -26.02 33.71
C HIS A 267 95.19 -25.18 33.66
N SER A 268 95.18 -24.08 32.90
CA SER A 268 96.33 -23.17 32.80
C SER A 268 96.72 -22.56 34.15
N ASN A 269 95.74 -22.21 34.99
CA ASN A 269 96.01 -21.64 36.32
C ASN A 269 96.56 -22.69 37.31
N GLN A 270 96.15 -23.95 37.20
CA GLN A 270 96.67 -25.04 38.03
C GLN A 270 98.14 -25.36 37.73
N ASP A 271 98.55 -25.28 36.46
CA ASP A 271 99.94 -25.53 36.04
C ASP A 271 100.90 -24.46 36.58
N VAL A 272 100.53 -23.18 36.55
CA VAL A 272 101.36 -22.08 37.08
C VAL A 272 101.54 -22.20 38.61
N ILE A 273 100.49 -22.59 39.33
CA ILE A 273 100.52 -22.78 40.79
C ILE A 273 101.46 -23.92 41.20
N SER A 274 101.65 -24.94 40.36
CA SER A 274 102.54 -26.07 40.65
C SER A 274 104.03 -25.71 40.71
N ARG A 275 104.43 -24.57 40.13
CA ARG A 275 105.82 -24.06 40.08
C ARG A 275 106.11 -22.96 41.12
N LYS A 276 105.22 -22.78 42.10
CA LYS A 276 105.23 -21.70 43.09
C LYS A 276 106.60 -21.44 43.75
N ASN A 277 107.22 -22.47 44.33
CA ASN A 277 108.44 -22.31 45.13
C ASN A 277 109.67 -21.92 44.30
N GLU A 278 109.73 -22.35 43.03
CA GLU A 278 110.82 -22.04 42.09
C GLU A 278 110.74 -20.58 41.62
N ILE A 279 109.53 -20.07 41.42
CA ILE A 279 109.25 -18.72 40.93
C ILE A 279 109.49 -17.67 42.03
N GLU A 280 109.14 -17.98 43.29
CA GLU A 280 109.28 -17.06 44.43
C GLU A 280 110.76 -16.79 44.81
N GLU A 281 111.66 -17.78 44.71
CA GLU A 281 113.10 -17.60 45.01
C GLU A 281 113.86 -16.85 43.91
N GLY A 282 113.56 -17.11 42.63
CA GLY A 282 114.19 -16.42 41.49
C GLY A 282 113.77 -14.95 41.37
N PHE A 283 112.53 -14.62 41.75
CA PHE A 283 112.00 -13.26 41.74
C PHE A 283 112.67 -12.34 42.77
N SER A 284 112.93 -12.84 44.00
CA SER A 284 113.56 -12.05 45.07
C SER A 284 114.97 -11.55 44.71
N LYS A 285 115.72 -12.32 43.91
CA LYS A 285 117.09 -11.98 43.47
C LYS A 285 117.14 -11.02 42.28
N LEU A 286 116.09 -11.03 41.47
CA LEU A 286 115.88 -10.11 40.36
C LEU A 286 115.40 -8.75 40.87
N GLU A 287 114.58 -8.72 41.92
CA GLU A 287 113.96 -7.51 42.48
C GLU A 287 115.01 -6.50 42.97
N SER A 288 116.11 -6.98 43.57
CA SER A 288 117.23 -6.13 44.02
C SER A 288 118.09 -5.56 42.89
N LEU A 289 118.21 -6.28 41.76
CA LEU A 289 118.97 -5.81 40.59
C LEU A 289 118.14 -4.81 39.76
N LYS A 290 116.82 -5.05 39.67
CA LYS A 290 115.87 -4.15 38.97
C LYS A 290 115.60 -2.84 39.69
N THR A 291 115.76 -2.77 41.01
CA THR A 291 115.64 -1.49 41.73
C THR A 291 116.71 -0.49 41.28
N GLU A 292 117.93 -0.97 41.00
CA GLU A 292 119.08 -0.13 40.64
C GLU A 292 119.13 0.24 39.14
N LEU A 293 118.67 -0.64 38.24
CA LEU A 293 118.41 -0.29 36.82
C LEU A 293 117.18 0.62 36.67
N GLY A 294 116.15 0.38 37.49
CA GLY A 294 114.88 1.10 37.50
C GLY A 294 115.08 2.60 37.69
N GLU A 295 115.93 3.01 38.62
CA GLU A 295 116.20 4.45 38.85
C GLU A 295 116.90 5.14 37.66
N SER A 296 117.65 4.38 36.85
CA SER A 296 118.44 4.93 35.74
C SER A 296 117.76 4.81 34.36
N ILE A 297 116.90 3.81 34.13
CA ILE A 297 116.05 3.68 32.92
C ILE A 297 114.76 4.49 33.03
N GLN A 298 114.19 4.66 34.23
CA GLN A 298 113.00 5.49 34.43
C GLN A 298 113.19 6.92 33.92
N LYS A 299 114.42 7.46 33.94
CA LYS A 299 114.69 8.79 33.41
C LYS A 299 114.77 8.87 31.87
N ASP A 300 115.11 7.78 31.17
CA ASP A 300 115.18 7.71 29.69
C ASP A 300 113.81 7.37 29.07
N ALA A 301 113.11 6.39 29.65
CA ALA A 301 111.86 5.85 29.14
C ALA A 301 110.65 6.78 29.38
N LEU A 302 110.60 7.52 30.49
CA LEU A 302 109.55 8.54 30.69
C LEU A 302 109.65 9.65 29.65
N HIS A 303 110.87 10.07 29.30
CA HIS A 303 111.04 11.15 28.31
C HIS A 303 110.46 10.76 26.93
N ARG A 304 110.70 9.53 26.44
CA ARG A 304 110.23 9.10 25.11
C ARG A 304 108.73 8.74 25.09
N SER A 305 108.23 8.03 26.11
CA SER A 305 106.83 7.57 26.16
C SER A 305 105.81 8.69 26.36
N LEU A 306 106.17 9.76 27.07
CA LEU A 306 105.30 10.93 27.25
C LEU A 306 105.12 11.71 25.93
N GLN A 307 106.10 11.72 25.02
CA GLN A 307 105.98 12.41 23.72
C GLN A 307 105.03 11.71 22.72
N GLU A 308 105.07 10.38 22.64
CA GLU A 308 104.20 9.62 21.70
C GLU A 308 102.74 9.58 22.17
N ARG A 309 102.51 9.56 23.48
CA ARG A 309 101.17 9.51 24.10
C ARG A 309 100.41 10.84 23.99
N ARG A 310 101.11 11.97 23.90
CA ARG A 310 100.50 13.28 23.62
C ARG A 310 99.84 13.34 22.24
N LEU A 311 100.55 12.90 21.20
CA LEU A 311 100.11 13.00 19.79
C LEU A 311 98.94 12.07 19.42
N SER A 312 98.77 10.95 20.11
CA SER A 312 97.68 9.98 19.83
C SER A 312 96.35 10.36 20.48
N LEU A 313 96.40 11.00 21.65
CA LEU A 313 95.21 11.49 22.38
C LEU A 313 94.54 12.69 21.68
N GLU A 314 95.31 13.58 21.04
CA GLU A 314 94.78 14.74 20.29
C GLU A 314 93.93 14.32 19.07
N LYS A 315 94.31 13.23 18.38
CA LYS A 315 93.58 12.73 17.19
C LYS A 315 92.24 12.08 17.53
N THR A 316 92.14 11.38 18.66
CA THR A 316 90.92 10.64 19.05
C THR A 316 89.81 11.57 19.54
N ILE A 317 90.17 12.62 20.27
CA ILE A 317 89.26 13.65 20.76
C ILE A 317 88.54 14.38 19.60
N THR A 318 89.28 14.72 18.55
CA THR A 318 88.75 15.52 17.40
C THR A 318 87.73 14.75 16.55
N ALA A 319 87.86 13.43 16.44
CA ALA A 319 86.95 12.58 15.67
C ALA A 319 85.60 12.34 16.37
N ALA A 320 85.60 12.23 17.70
CA ALA A 320 84.39 12.01 18.50
C ALA A 320 83.46 13.25 18.51
N GLU A 321 84.04 14.45 18.53
CA GLU A 321 83.31 15.73 18.50
C GLU A 321 82.57 15.97 17.17
N SER A 322 83.19 15.55 16.06
CA SER A 322 82.63 15.69 14.70
C SER A 322 81.39 14.80 14.48
N LYS A 323 81.34 13.63 15.12
CA LYS A 323 80.22 12.68 14.97
C LYS A 323 78.98 13.09 15.78
N CYS A 324 79.17 13.56 17.02
CA CYS A 324 78.07 14.01 17.87
C CYS A 324 77.41 15.31 17.36
N SER A 325 78.19 16.22 16.78
CA SER A 325 77.68 17.49 16.24
C SER A 325 76.83 17.30 14.97
N ALA A 326 77.16 16.33 14.11
CA ALA A 326 76.38 16.00 12.92
C ALA A 326 75.01 15.39 13.24
N GLU A 327 74.93 14.50 14.24
CA GLU A 327 73.68 13.86 14.69
C GLU A 327 72.73 14.87 15.38
N LEU A 328 73.29 15.81 16.16
CA LEU A 328 72.49 16.86 16.79
C LEU A 328 71.83 17.80 15.75
N SER A 329 72.56 18.12 14.68
CA SER A 329 72.08 18.98 13.58
C SER A 329 70.89 18.37 12.83
N SER A 330 70.96 17.08 12.50
CA SER A 330 69.89 16.39 11.76
C SER A 330 68.60 16.24 12.57
N VAL A 331 68.71 15.94 13.88
CA VAL A 331 67.56 15.80 14.78
C VAL A 331 66.88 17.16 15.01
N LYS A 332 67.64 18.25 15.20
CA LYS A 332 67.09 19.60 15.34
C LYS A 332 66.34 20.06 14.09
N LYS A 333 66.86 19.74 12.90
CA LYS A 333 66.21 20.07 11.63
C LYS A 333 64.87 19.35 11.43
N ASN A 334 64.79 18.06 11.77
CA ASN A 334 63.54 17.28 11.68
C ASN A 334 62.44 17.79 12.63
N ILE A 335 62.82 18.23 13.84
CA ILE A 335 61.88 18.84 14.80
C ILE A 335 61.31 20.13 14.22
N HIS A 336 62.16 21.04 13.73
CA HIS A 336 61.75 22.36 13.28
C HIS A 336 60.97 22.34 11.96
N ASP A 337 61.45 21.61 10.96
CA ASP A 337 60.92 21.68 9.59
C ASP A 337 59.63 20.86 9.40
N TYR A 338 59.41 19.81 10.22
CA TYR A 338 58.35 18.82 9.96
C TYR A 338 57.42 18.55 11.15
N LEU A 339 57.96 18.36 12.35
CA LEU A 339 57.17 17.93 13.51
C LEU A 339 56.51 19.10 14.26
N GLU A 340 57.22 20.21 14.47
CA GLU A 340 56.74 21.40 15.20
C GLU A 340 55.54 22.09 14.51
N PRO A 341 55.52 22.30 13.17
CA PRO A 341 54.38 22.93 12.49
C PRO A 341 53.09 22.10 12.59
N LYS A 342 53.20 20.76 12.48
CA LYS A 342 52.06 19.84 12.59
C LYS A 342 51.53 19.74 14.02
N ALA A 343 52.41 19.70 15.02
CA ALA A 343 52.01 19.64 16.42
C ALA A 343 51.27 20.91 16.89
N LYS A 344 51.65 22.10 16.39
CA LYS A 344 50.98 23.37 16.72
C LYS A 344 49.53 23.46 16.25
N LEU A 345 49.16 22.72 15.19
CA LEU A 345 47.80 22.69 14.66
C LEU A 345 46.83 21.88 15.54
N LEU A 346 47.33 21.05 16.47
CA LEU A 346 46.50 20.15 17.27
C LEU A 346 45.42 20.88 18.09
N ALA A 347 45.77 22.01 18.71
CA ALA A 347 44.84 22.79 19.51
C ALA A 347 43.69 23.34 18.64
N LYS A 348 44.02 23.90 17.48
CA LYS A 348 43.05 24.45 16.51
C LYS A 348 42.16 23.34 15.93
N ILE A 349 42.72 22.23 15.47
CA ILE A 349 41.94 21.10 14.93
C ILE A 349 41.01 20.52 15.99
N THR A 350 41.43 20.48 17.26
CA THR A 350 40.58 20.00 18.36
C THR A 350 39.41 20.93 18.62
N GLU A 351 39.62 22.25 18.56
CA GLU A 351 38.57 23.26 18.64
C GLU A 351 37.60 23.18 17.44
N ASP A 352 38.13 23.03 16.22
CA ASP A 352 37.34 22.88 14.99
C ASP A 352 36.45 21.61 15.04
N ILE A 353 36.97 20.48 15.53
CA ILE A 353 36.18 19.25 15.76
C ILE A 353 35.09 19.48 16.79
N GLN A 354 35.39 20.19 17.89
CA GLN A 354 34.42 20.46 18.93
C GLN A 354 33.26 21.31 18.39
N ASN A 355 33.56 22.39 17.65
CA ASN A 355 32.56 23.25 17.02
C ASN A 355 31.71 22.47 16.00
N GLU A 356 32.36 21.72 15.09
CA GLU A 356 31.65 20.95 14.06
C GLU A 356 30.81 19.81 14.66
N SER A 357 31.24 19.22 15.77
CA SER A 357 30.47 18.19 16.50
C SER A 357 29.25 18.78 17.22
N GLN A 358 29.38 19.99 17.78
CA GLN A 358 28.25 20.71 18.37
C GLN A 358 27.22 21.08 17.30
N ASP A 359 27.68 21.61 16.16
CA ASP A 359 26.83 21.93 15.03
C ASP A 359 26.09 20.70 14.51
N LEU A 360 26.78 19.56 14.32
CA LEU A 360 26.17 18.30 13.91
C LEU A 360 25.08 17.84 14.89
N SER A 361 25.37 17.87 16.20
CA SER A 361 24.40 17.48 17.23
C SER A 361 23.16 18.40 17.28
N SER A 362 23.36 19.70 17.03
CA SER A 362 22.26 20.68 16.97
C SER A 362 21.37 20.44 15.74
N LEU A 363 21.98 20.08 14.61
CA LEU A 363 21.30 19.82 13.35
C LEU A 363 20.49 18.52 13.41
N GLU A 364 21.05 17.46 14.00
CA GLU A 364 20.34 16.19 14.28
C GLU A 364 19.15 16.39 15.22
N SER A 365 19.32 17.19 16.28
CA SER A 365 18.25 17.51 17.23
C SER A 365 17.11 18.31 16.57
N ASN A 366 17.47 19.31 15.77
CA ASN A 366 16.50 20.13 15.02
C ASN A 366 15.75 19.31 13.97
N GLN A 367 16.42 18.40 13.26
CA GLN A 367 15.81 17.47 12.32
C GLN A 367 14.81 16.56 13.04
N LYS A 368 15.23 15.91 14.14
CA LYS A 368 14.38 15.00 14.91
C LYS A 368 13.13 15.71 15.43
N THR A 369 13.28 16.95 15.90
CA THR A 369 12.16 17.75 16.42
C THR A 369 11.20 18.16 15.32
N THR A 370 11.71 18.60 14.16
CA THR A 370 10.89 19.07 13.03
C THR A 370 10.14 17.91 12.37
N LEU A 371 10.82 16.78 12.12
CA LEU A 371 10.18 15.57 11.59
C LEU A 371 9.14 15.01 12.56
N LYS A 372 9.41 15.03 13.87
CA LYS A 372 8.43 14.60 14.87
C LYS A 372 7.16 15.44 14.81
N LYS A 373 7.26 16.77 14.74
CA LYS A 373 6.10 17.66 14.61
C LYS A 373 5.25 17.37 13.36
N LEU A 374 5.89 17.19 12.20
CA LEU A 374 5.19 16.90 10.95
C LEU A 374 4.57 15.50 10.92
N VAL A 375 5.22 14.51 11.55
CA VAL A 375 4.65 13.16 11.71
C VAL A 375 3.46 13.19 12.66
N ASP A 376 3.55 13.94 13.77
CA ASP A 376 2.44 14.12 14.70
C ASP A 376 1.25 14.82 14.01
N GLU A 377 1.52 15.86 13.21
CA GLU A 377 0.51 16.55 12.38
C GLU A 377 -0.15 15.61 11.36
N LYS A 378 0.64 14.80 10.62
CA LYS A 378 0.11 13.78 9.70
C LYS A 378 -0.78 12.78 10.43
N ASN A 379 -0.33 12.27 11.58
CA ASN A 379 -1.09 11.31 12.38
C ASN A 379 -2.41 11.91 12.89
N ASP A 380 -2.43 13.18 13.25
CA ASP A 380 -3.66 13.85 13.67
C ASP A 380 -4.64 14.07 12.50
N ILE A 381 -4.15 14.34 11.29
CA ILE A 381 -4.96 14.37 10.07
C ILE A 381 -5.53 12.97 9.77
N ASP A 382 -4.70 11.92 9.84
CA ASP A 382 -5.15 10.53 9.63
C ASP A 382 -6.25 10.12 10.62
N LYS A 383 -6.13 10.50 11.90
CA LYS A 383 -7.21 10.29 12.91
C LYS A 383 -8.48 11.04 12.57
N GLN A 384 -8.40 12.25 12.00
CA GLN A 384 -9.58 13.02 11.59
C GLN A 384 -10.29 12.37 10.39
N ILE A 385 -9.52 11.85 9.43
CA ILE A 385 -10.05 11.08 8.30
C ILE A 385 -10.74 9.81 8.83
N GLU A 386 -10.10 9.03 9.69
CA GLU A 386 -10.65 7.81 10.27
C GLU A 386 -11.98 8.08 11.00
N LYS A 387 -12.02 9.12 11.85
CA LYS A 387 -13.26 9.55 12.53
C LYS A 387 -14.40 9.87 11.56
N LEU A 388 -14.11 10.59 10.48
CA LEU A 388 -15.12 10.97 9.49
C LEU A 388 -15.57 9.78 8.64
N VAL A 389 -14.68 8.82 8.36
CA VAL A 389 -15.00 7.57 7.66
C VAL A 389 -15.90 6.68 8.53
N ASP A 390 -15.58 6.54 9.81
CA ASP A 390 -16.39 5.84 10.81
C ASP A 390 -17.76 6.49 11.01
N GLU A 391 -17.79 7.82 11.08
CA GLU A 391 -19.04 8.57 11.17
C GLU A 391 -19.88 8.35 9.90
N ASN A 392 -19.26 8.38 8.71
CA ASN A 392 -19.97 8.14 7.46
C ASN A 392 -20.49 6.71 7.32
N THR A 393 -19.77 5.71 7.81
CA THR A 393 -20.28 4.32 7.84
C THR A 393 -21.47 4.20 8.80
N ARG A 394 -21.44 4.87 9.96
CA ARG A 394 -22.59 4.95 10.87
C ARG A 394 -23.77 5.70 10.26
N LEU A 395 -23.54 6.86 9.65
CA LEU A 395 -24.56 7.65 8.96
C LEU A 395 -25.21 6.85 7.83
N ARG A 396 -24.43 6.06 7.07
CA ARG A 396 -24.98 5.14 6.04
C ARG A 396 -25.86 4.06 6.65
N SER A 397 -25.44 3.44 7.76
CA SER A 397 -26.24 2.44 8.48
C SER A 397 -27.54 3.03 9.03
N GLN A 398 -27.48 4.20 9.68
CA GLN A 398 -28.66 4.93 10.17
C GLN A 398 -29.59 5.35 9.03
N HIS A 399 -29.03 5.81 7.90
CA HIS A 399 -29.82 6.14 6.72
C HIS A 399 -30.50 4.89 6.14
N GLN A 400 -29.86 3.72 6.21
CA GLN A 400 -30.46 2.45 5.82
C GLN A 400 -31.57 2.01 6.79
N ASP A 401 -31.39 2.22 8.10
CA ASP A 401 -32.39 1.94 9.12
C ASP A 401 -33.62 2.88 9.00
N ILE A 402 -33.41 4.19 8.85
CA ILE A 402 -34.50 5.14 8.58
C ILE A 402 -35.22 4.79 7.28
N ARG A 403 -34.48 4.40 6.23
CA ARG A 403 -35.09 3.94 4.97
C ARG A 403 -35.93 2.68 5.19
N SER A 404 -35.54 1.79 6.10
CA SER A 404 -36.33 0.60 6.47
C SER A 404 -37.59 0.97 7.25
N LYS A 405 -37.50 1.88 8.24
CA LYS A 405 -38.62 2.41 9.03
C LYS A 405 -39.62 3.18 8.17
N PHE A 406 -39.11 3.97 7.23
CA PHE A 406 -39.91 4.66 6.22
C PHE A 406 -40.72 3.67 5.39
N LYS A 407 -40.10 2.56 4.94
CA LYS A 407 -40.76 1.47 4.21
C LYS A 407 -41.85 0.77 5.04
N MET A 408 -41.70 0.67 6.35
CA MET A 408 -42.73 0.10 7.26
C MET A 408 -43.96 1.01 7.37
N LEU A 409 -43.77 2.34 7.36
CA LEU A 409 -44.85 3.32 7.39
C LEU A 409 -45.63 3.42 6.06
N GLU A 410 -45.10 2.91 4.95
CA GLU A 410 -45.78 2.83 3.66
C GLU A 410 -46.74 1.62 3.53
N SER A 411 -46.86 0.79 4.57
CA SER A 411 -47.72 -0.40 4.57
C SER A 411 -49.22 -0.09 4.83
N LYS A 412 -50.12 -0.96 4.34
CA LYS A 412 -51.60 -0.78 4.31
C LYS A 412 -52.28 -0.54 5.68
N LYS A 413 -51.61 -0.84 6.79
CA LYS A 413 -52.01 -0.44 8.15
C LYS A 413 -50.76 0.16 8.81
N PRO A 414 -50.63 1.49 8.90
CA PRO A 414 -49.42 2.09 9.44
C PRO A 414 -49.30 1.76 10.92
N ILE A 415 -48.30 0.96 11.24
CA ILE A 415 -47.96 0.52 12.60
C ILE A 415 -46.77 1.35 13.06
N CYS A 416 -46.81 1.84 14.30
CA CYS A 416 -45.68 2.57 14.87
C CYS A 416 -44.46 1.64 15.00
N PRO A 417 -43.30 1.97 14.40
CA PRO A 417 -42.10 1.12 14.43
C PRO A 417 -41.42 1.03 15.82
N LEU A 418 -41.95 1.73 16.83
CA LEU A 418 -41.45 1.71 18.20
C LEU A 418 -42.36 0.97 19.19
N CYS A 419 -43.67 0.96 18.98
CA CYS A 419 -44.64 0.39 19.94
C CYS A 419 -45.70 -0.53 19.30
N GLU A 420 -45.60 -0.78 18.00
CA GLU A 420 -46.44 -1.72 17.25
C GLU A 420 -47.96 -1.46 17.26
N GLN A 421 -48.39 -0.26 17.66
CA GLN A 421 -49.78 0.17 17.64
C GLN A 421 -50.19 0.83 16.32
N SER A 422 -51.47 0.74 15.96
CA SER A 422 -52.05 1.39 14.77
C SER A 422 -52.02 2.91 14.91
N LEU A 423 -51.40 3.60 13.95
CA LEU A 423 -51.23 5.05 13.96
C LEU A 423 -52.49 5.78 13.48
N SER A 424 -52.85 6.88 14.15
CA SER A 424 -53.86 7.83 13.65
C SER A 424 -53.31 8.65 12.47
N HIS A 425 -54.20 9.21 11.64
CA HIS A 425 -53.79 9.86 10.38
C HIS A 425 -52.83 11.05 10.60
N GLY A 426 -53.01 11.83 11.68
CA GLY A 426 -52.10 12.93 12.04
C GLY A 426 -50.74 12.46 12.58
N ALA A 427 -50.70 11.35 13.33
CA ALA A 427 -49.46 10.77 13.85
C ALA A 427 -48.61 10.13 12.74
N HIS A 428 -49.26 9.52 11.73
CA HIS A 428 -48.60 8.96 10.55
C HIS A 428 -47.92 10.03 9.69
N SER A 429 -48.62 11.13 9.40
CA SER A 429 -48.04 12.25 8.63
C SER A 429 -46.85 12.87 9.35
N ASN A 430 -46.96 13.11 10.66
CA ASN A 430 -45.87 13.69 11.45
C ASN A 430 -44.63 12.78 11.51
N LEU A 431 -44.81 11.46 11.67
CA LEU A 431 -43.70 10.49 11.67
C LEU A 431 -43.04 10.37 10.29
N ARG A 432 -43.82 10.41 9.22
CA ARG A 432 -43.31 10.36 7.85
C ARG A 432 -42.44 11.58 7.53
N THR A 433 -42.95 12.78 7.82
CA THR A 433 -42.18 14.03 7.63
C THR A 433 -40.94 14.03 8.52
N GLY A 434 -41.06 13.57 9.77
CA GLY A 434 -39.92 13.40 10.68
C GLY A 434 -38.81 12.52 10.10
N TYR A 435 -39.13 11.34 9.57
CA TYR A 435 -38.13 10.44 8.97
C TYR A 435 -37.59 10.93 7.61
N GLU A 436 -38.38 11.64 6.81
CA GLU A 436 -37.90 12.30 5.57
C GLU A 436 -36.89 13.40 5.89
N ASP A 437 -37.18 14.25 6.88
CA ASP A 437 -36.28 15.32 7.32
C ASP A 437 -35.02 14.75 7.98
N GLU A 438 -35.16 13.69 8.78
CA GLU A 438 -34.05 12.98 9.40
C GLU A 438 -33.15 12.32 8.34
N GLY A 439 -33.73 11.65 7.34
CA GLY A 439 -33.00 11.06 6.21
C GLY A 439 -32.26 12.10 5.36
N ARG A 440 -32.88 13.24 5.05
CA ARG A 440 -32.21 14.36 4.36
C ARG A 440 -31.07 14.93 5.20
N SER A 441 -31.27 15.10 6.51
CA SER A 441 -30.25 15.58 7.44
C SER A 441 -29.03 14.66 7.46
N LEU A 442 -29.24 13.34 7.55
CA LEU A 442 -28.16 12.33 7.50
C LEU A 442 -27.39 12.37 6.17
N ASN A 443 -28.08 12.49 5.04
CA ASN A 443 -27.45 12.55 3.71
C ASN A 443 -26.64 13.85 3.52
N THR A 444 -27.15 14.99 3.99
CA THR A 444 -26.41 16.26 3.97
C THR A 444 -25.15 16.18 4.82
N LYS A 445 -25.22 15.59 6.02
CA LYS A 445 -24.03 15.34 6.87
C LYS A 445 -23.04 14.41 6.19
N HIS A 446 -23.51 13.31 5.58
CA HIS A 446 -22.64 12.37 4.87
C HIS A 446 -21.86 13.03 3.73
N LYS A 447 -22.52 13.85 2.90
CA LYS A 447 -21.87 14.62 1.82
C LYS A 447 -20.90 15.69 2.35
N GLY A 448 -21.23 16.30 3.49
CA GLY A 448 -20.33 17.21 4.19
C GLY A 448 -19.04 16.51 4.63
N ASN A 449 -19.18 15.34 5.26
CA ASN A 449 -18.05 14.51 5.68
C ASN A 449 -17.21 14.00 4.49
N GLU A 450 -17.82 13.58 3.37
CA GLU A 450 -17.08 13.23 2.14
C GLU A 450 -16.26 14.40 1.58
N SER A 451 -16.77 15.64 1.72
CA SER A 451 -16.05 16.84 1.28
C SER A 451 -14.87 17.14 2.21
N ASN A 452 -15.06 16.99 3.53
CA ASN A 452 -14.00 17.19 4.53
C ASN A 452 -12.90 16.11 4.41
N ILE A 453 -13.25 14.85 4.16
CA ILE A 453 -12.28 13.77 3.91
C ILE A 453 -11.37 14.15 2.74
N LYS A 454 -11.92 14.64 1.63
CA LYS A 454 -11.11 15.08 0.48
C LYS A 454 -10.20 16.28 0.78
N ILE A 455 -10.58 17.15 1.71
CA ILE A 455 -9.74 18.27 2.15
C ILE A 455 -8.58 17.73 2.99
N PHE A 456 -8.87 16.88 3.98
CA PHE A 456 -7.85 16.27 4.83
C PHE A 456 -6.89 15.34 4.06
N GLU A 457 -7.38 14.61 3.06
CA GLU A 457 -6.52 13.81 2.17
C GLU A 457 -5.50 14.69 1.41
N LYS A 458 -5.93 15.87 0.94
CA LYS A 458 -5.01 16.82 0.29
C LYS A 458 -4.01 17.42 1.27
N GLU A 459 -4.44 17.74 2.49
CA GLU A 459 -3.56 18.24 3.55
C GLU A 459 -2.52 17.18 3.94
N ARG A 460 -2.94 15.93 4.16
CA ARG A 460 -2.07 14.78 4.42
C ARG A 460 -1.02 14.62 3.32
N ASP A 461 -1.43 14.64 2.05
CA ASP A 461 -0.52 14.50 0.91
C ASP A 461 0.48 15.66 0.81
N SER A 462 0.08 16.87 1.24
CA SER A 462 0.97 18.03 1.29
C SER A 462 2.03 17.92 2.39
N VAL A 463 1.63 17.45 3.58
CA VAL A 463 2.53 17.19 4.71
C VAL A 463 3.49 16.05 4.38
N GLU A 464 3.01 14.99 3.71
CA GLU A 464 3.84 13.86 3.28
C GLU A 464 4.94 14.28 2.30
N LYS A 465 4.62 15.11 1.31
CA LYS A 465 5.61 15.70 0.39
C LYS A 465 6.63 16.58 1.10
N LEU A 466 6.20 17.34 2.12
CA LEU A 466 7.11 18.16 2.94
C LEU A 466 8.07 17.29 3.75
N ILE A 467 7.59 16.20 4.35
CA ILE A 467 8.42 15.22 5.08
C ILE A 467 9.48 14.63 4.15
N GLU A 468 9.09 14.21 2.94
CA GLU A 468 10.02 13.63 1.97
C GLU A 468 11.08 14.64 1.50
N LYS A 469 10.66 15.88 1.22
CA LYS A 469 11.57 16.96 0.82
C LYS A 469 12.60 17.29 1.91
N ILE A 470 12.18 17.37 3.18
CA ILE A 470 13.05 17.65 4.32
C ILE A 470 14.03 16.49 4.56
N LYS A 471 13.58 15.24 4.44
CA LYS A 471 14.45 14.07 4.56
C LYS A 471 15.59 14.08 3.53
N ILE A 472 15.28 14.44 2.28
CA ILE A 472 16.27 14.48 1.20
C ILE A 472 17.27 15.63 1.41
N SER A 473 16.80 16.87 1.67
CA SER A 473 17.69 18.03 1.78
C SER A 473 18.60 17.97 3.02
N GLN A 474 18.10 17.42 4.13
CA GLN A 474 18.89 17.33 5.36
C GLN A 474 19.83 16.12 5.38
N ALA A 475 19.53 15.05 4.63
CA ALA A 475 20.45 13.91 4.48
C ALA A 475 21.76 14.30 3.76
N SER A 476 21.69 15.19 2.76
CA SER A 476 22.89 15.72 2.11
C SER A 476 23.74 16.59 3.04
N GLU A 477 23.09 17.44 3.84
CA GLU A 477 23.77 18.38 4.76
C GLU A 477 24.45 17.63 5.93
N LEU A 478 23.79 16.61 6.48
CA LEU A 478 24.38 15.71 7.48
C LEU A 478 25.58 14.93 6.94
N LYS A 479 25.48 14.44 5.69
CA LYS A 479 26.57 13.69 5.05
C LYS A 479 27.80 14.57 4.81
N GLU A 480 27.59 15.83 4.42
CA GLU A 480 28.66 16.80 4.23
C GLU A 480 29.38 17.10 5.55
N LYS A 481 28.63 17.39 6.62
CA LYS A 481 29.18 17.61 7.97
C LYS A 481 29.92 16.38 8.53
N GLN A 482 29.39 15.17 8.33
CA GLN A 482 30.05 13.92 8.73
C GLN A 482 31.38 13.68 7.98
N ASN A 483 31.44 14.02 6.70
CA ASN A 483 32.68 13.92 5.92
C ASN A 483 33.74 14.91 6.42
N THR A 484 33.35 16.16 6.73
CA THR A 484 34.25 17.17 7.32
C THR A 484 34.82 16.70 8.65
N LEU A 485 33.98 16.13 9.52
CA LEU A 485 34.39 15.61 10.83
C LEU A 485 35.33 14.40 10.71
N SER A 486 35.12 13.54 9.70
CA SER A 486 36.03 12.45 9.36
C SER A 486 37.42 12.95 8.92
N MET A 487 37.47 13.97 8.06
CA MET A 487 38.74 14.58 7.63
C MET A 487 39.49 15.23 8.79
N LEU A 488 38.80 16.03 9.62
CA LEU A 488 39.41 16.68 10.78
C LEU A 488 39.93 15.66 11.81
N ASN A 489 39.23 14.54 12.03
CA ASN A 489 39.71 13.47 12.90
C ASN A 489 40.98 12.79 12.36
N ALA A 490 41.09 12.59 11.05
CA ALA A 490 42.30 12.07 10.42
C ALA A 490 43.49 13.05 10.58
N GLU A 491 43.25 14.35 10.41
CA GLU A 491 44.26 15.39 10.64
C GLU A 491 44.70 15.47 12.11
N LYS A 492 43.75 15.35 13.06
CA LYS A 492 44.03 15.29 14.49
C LYS A 492 44.95 14.11 14.84
N GLN A 493 44.67 12.93 14.29
CA GLN A 493 45.49 11.74 14.53
C GLN A 493 46.93 11.94 14.03
N SER A 494 47.09 12.53 12.84
CA SER A 494 48.41 12.88 12.30
C SER A 494 49.15 13.91 13.17
N ALA A 495 48.45 14.89 13.73
CA ALA A 495 49.03 15.90 14.63
C ALA A 495 49.45 15.31 16.00
N ILE A 496 48.68 14.36 16.55
CA ILE A 496 49.03 13.64 17.80
C ILE A 496 50.29 12.79 17.59
N GLU A 497 50.37 12.07 16.47
CA GLU A 497 51.55 11.28 16.12
C GLU A 497 52.79 12.16 15.97
N ALA A 498 52.66 13.32 15.33
CA ALA A 498 53.73 14.31 15.23
C ALA A 498 54.17 14.83 16.62
N GLN A 499 53.25 15.09 17.55
CA GLN A 499 53.56 15.54 18.91
C GLN A 499 54.31 14.46 19.72
N HIS A 500 53.91 13.20 19.59
CA HIS A 500 54.61 12.09 20.25
C HIS A 500 56.03 11.91 19.68
N GLN A 501 56.19 11.96 18.36
CA GLN A 501 57.51 11.89 17.72
C GLN A 501 58.40 13.09 18.07
N MET A 502 57.83 14.30 18.17
CA MET A 502 58.53 15.51 18.59
C MET A 502 59.09 15.36 20.01
N THR A 503 58.32 14.82 20.94
CA THR A 503 58.74 14.62 22.34
C THR A 503 59.92 13.63 22.42
N LYS A 504 59.87 12.54 21.64
CA LYS A 504 60.97 11.56 21.55
C LYS A 504 62.23 12.16 20.93
N ALA A 505 62.09 12.94 19.86
CA ALA A 505 63.20 13.61 19.18
C ALA A 505 63.84 14.72 20.03
N ALA A 506 63.04 15.50 20.76
CA ALA A 506 63.52 16.56 21.65
C ALA A 506 64.37 16.00 22.79
N LYS A 507 63.95 14.86 23.39
CA LYS A 507 64.73 14.16 24.41
C LYS A 507 66.11 13.72 23.88
N ARG A 508 66.15 13.16 22.66
CA ARG A 508 67.40 12.74 22.01
C ARG A 508 68.33 13.93 21.67
N ALA A 509 67.76 15.05 21.21
CA ALA A 509 68.52 16.27 20.95
C ALA A 509 69.12 16.85 22.24
N GLN A 510 68.37 16.82 23.35
CA GLN A 510 68.84 17.28 24.65
C GLN A 510 69.97 16.39 25.18
N GLU A 511 69.84 15.06 25.08
CA GLU A 511 70.92 14.11 25.44
C GLU A 511 72.22 14.40 24.66
N LEU A 512 72.14 14.56 23.33
CA LEU A 512 73.29 14.86 22.47
C LEU A 512 73.91 16.24 22.73
N GLN A 513 73.08 17.25 23.05
CA GLN A 513 73.56 18.59 23.39
C GLN A 513 74.28 18.60 24.75
N THR A 514 73.76 17.86 25.74
CA THR A 514 74.40 17.71 27.05
C THR A 514 75.75 17.01 26.95
N LEU A 515 75.87 16.01 26.07
CA LEU A 515 77.13 15.32 25.77
C LEU A 515 78.22 16.24 25.19
N LEU A 516 77.87 17.13 24.26
CA LEU A 516 78.80 18.09 23.65
C LEU A 516 79.22 19.21 24.62
N GLU A 517 78.28 19.78 25.39
CA GLU A 517 78.54 20.89 26.32
C GLU A 517 79.41 20.45 27.51
N THR A 518 79.24 19.22 27.99
CA THR A 518 80.02 18.67 29.11
C THR A 518 81.38 18.09 28.69
N LYS A 519 81.69 18.07 27.38
CA LYS A 519 82.83 17.33 26.80
C LYS A 519 82.90 15.86 27.24
N ALA A 520 81.78 15.30 27.70
CA ALA A 520 81.70 13.94 28.23
C ALA A 520 81.81 12.86 27.15
N TYR A 521 81.81 13.26 25.86
CA TYR A 521 82.07 12.37 24.72
C TYR A 521 83.50 11.82 24.68
N SER A 522 84.45 12.43 25.42
CA SER A 522 85.86 11.97 25.55
C SER A 522 86.52 12.48 26.84
N SER A 523 85.84 12.36 27.98
CA SER A 523 86.28 12.95 29.26
C SER A 523 87.57 12.34 29.83
N THR A 524 87.86 11.08 29.52
CA THR A 524 89.05 10.34 29.95
C THR A 524 90.30 10.72 29.16
N GLU A 525 90.14 11.10 27.89
CA GLU A 525 91.22 11.46 26.98
C GLU A 525 91.72 12.89 27.24
N PHE A 526 90.82 13.82 27.59
CA PHE A 526 91.17 15.20 27.95
C PHE A 526 91.95 15.32 29.28
N SER A 527 91.64 14.50 30.30
CA SER A 527 92.40 14.49 31.55
C SER A 527 93.79 13.88 31.38
N SER A 528 93.91 12.90 30.49
CA SER A 528 95.16 12.18 30.20
C SER A 528 96.16 13.01 29.39
N LEU A 529 95.69 13.92 28.53
CA LEU A 529 96.56 14.83 27.76
C LEU A 529 97.27 15.85 28.67
N LYS A 530 96.53 16.41 29.65
CA LYS A 530 97.01 17.47 30.55
C LYS A 530 98.01 16.98 31.61
N SER A 531 97.95 15.71 32.02
CA SER A 531 98.91 15.11 32.95
C SER A 531 100.26 14.77 32.27
N VAL A 532 100.22 14.35 31.01
CA VAL A 532 101.40 13.95 30.24
C VAL A 532 102.33 15.14 29.92
N GLU A 533 101.80 16.34 29.73
CA GLU A 533 102.59 17.55 29.44
C GLU A 533 103.40 18.08 30.64
N LEU A 534 102.90 17.91 31.87
CA LEU A 534 103.57 18.34 33.11
C LEU A 534 104.68 17.38 33.57
N GLU A 535 104.64 16.12 33.13
CA GLU A 535 105.61 15.09 33.51
C GLU A 535 106.91 15.15 32.68
N ILE A 536 106.87 15.69 31.45
CA ILE A 536 108.05 15.84 30.58
C ILE A 536 109.03 16.90 31.11
N GLU A 537 108.53 17.96 31.74
CA GLU A 537 109.30 19.15 32.13
C GLU A 537 110.21 18.94 33.36
N ARG A 538 110.07 17.82 34.11
CA ARG A 538 110.72 17.59 35.42
C ARG A 538 111.92 16.63 35.44
N LEU A 539 112.33 16.02 34.31
CA LEU A 539 113.01 14.71 34.34
C LEU A 539 114.56 14.61 34.22
N SER A 540 115.30 15.69 33.91
CA SER A 540 116.79 15.80 33.84
C SER A 540 117.62 14.48 33.73
N PHE A 541 117.78 13.92 32.52
CA PHE A 541 118.37 12.59 32.22
C PHE A 541 119.81 12.62 31.62
N ASP A 542 120.67 11.62 31.96
CA ASP A 542 122.06 11.40 31.48
C ASP A 542 122.29 9.96 30.92
N PRO A 543 122.80 9.75 29.68
CA PRO A 543 122.67 8.46 28.95
C PRO A 543 123.73 7.36 29.19
N LEU A 544 124.83 7.57 29.93
CA LEU A 544 125.95 6.58 29.99
C LEU A 544 125.88 5.53 31.13
N ARG A 545 124.90 5.60 32.04
CA ARG A 545 124.76 4.69 33.20
C ARG A 545 123.91 3.43 32.91
N ILE A 546 123.12 3.43 31.84
CA ILE A 546 122.19 2.34 31.46
C ILE A 546 122.92 1.11 30.90
N GLN A 547 124.06 1.30 30.21
CA GLN A 547 124.78 0.19 29.56
C GLN A 547 125.40 -0.82 30.53
N SER A 548 125.79 -0.41 31.74
CA SER A 548 126.42 -1.32 32.72
C SER A 548 125.43 -2.14 33.53
N LEU A 549 124.19 -1.67 33.73
CA LEU A 549 123.16 -2.34 34.53
C LEU A 549 122.32 -3.35 33.71
N ASN A 550 122.20 -3.16 32.39
CA ASN A 550 121.46 -4.07 31.50
C ASN A 550 122.12 -5.46 31.37
N ALA A 551 123.46 -5.54 31.42
CA ALA A 551 124.18 -6.80 31.30
C ALA A 551 123.96 -7.78 32.48
N GLU A 552 123.54 -7.28 33.65
CA GLU A 552 123.34 -8.08 34.86
C GLU A 552 121.88 -8.54 35.05
N ILE A 553 120.91 -7.81 34.50
CA ILE A 553 119.46 -8.12 34.57
C ILE A 553 119.02 -9.14 33.51
N GLU A 554 119.64 -9.11 32.34
CA GLU A 554 119.30 -10.02 31.23
C GLU A 554 119.44 -11.50 31.66
N LYS A 555 120.41 -11.81 32.53
CA LYS A 555 120.64 -13.16 33.07
C LYS A 555 119.54 -13.70 33.99
N ASN A 556 118.68 -12.86 34.57
CA ASN A 556 117.72 -13.27 35.61
C ASN A 556 116.24 -13.00 35.25
N SER A 557 115.96 -12.41 34.08
CA SER A 557 114.69 -11.73 33.73
C SER A 557 113.41 -12.58 33.65
N HIS A 558 113.52 -13.90 33.45
CA HIS A 558 112.36 -14.78 33.23
C HIS A 558 111.43 -14.95 34.45
N PHE A 559 111.94 -14.77 35.68
CA PHE A 559 111.16 -14.96 36.91
C PHE A 559 110.10 -13.87 37.20
N GLU A 560 110.14 -12.70 36.54
CA GLU A 560 109.17 -11.61 36.76
C GLU A 560 107.79 -11.90 36.14
N LEU A 561 107.79 -12.42 34.92
CA LEU A 561 106.55 -12.78 34.21
C LEU A 561 105.83 -13.94 34.89
N GLU A 562 106.59 -14.91 35.41
CA GLU A 562 106.05 -16.09 36.07
C GLU A 562 105.46 -15.78 37.45
N HIS A 563 106.05 -14.84 38.22
CA HIS A 563 105.54 -14.42 39.53
C HIS A 563 104.25 -13.58 39.42
N GLY A 564 104.14 -12.72 38.40
CA GLY A 564 102.92 -11.94 38.12
C GLY A 564 101.74 -12.83 37.70
N GLN A 565 101.99 -13.86 36.88
CA GLN A 565 100.98 -14.85 36.50
C GLN A 565 100.53 -15.70 37.70
N LEU A 566 101.46 -16.12 38.56
CA LEU A 566 101.16 -16.92 39.76
C LEU A 566 100.17 -16.24 40.72
N LYS A 567 100.34 -14.93 40.98
CA LYS A 567 99.46 -14.17 41.88
C LYS A 567 98.04 -14.02 41.33
N LEU A 568 97.92 -13.73 40.04
CA LEU A 568 96.62 -13.63 39.35
C LEU A 568 95.90 -15.00 39.26
N SER A 569 96.65 -16.08 39.04
CA SER A 569 96.09 -17.44 38.99
C SER A 569 95.57 -17.91 40.36
N ILE A 570 96.25 -17.59 41.47
CA ILE A 570 95.80 -17.96 42.83
C ILE A 570 94.49 -17.25 43.21
N GLU A 571 94.35 -15.95 42.93
CA GLU A 571 93.15 -15.18 43.27
C GLU A 571 91.95 -15.49 42.36
N SER A 572 92.19 -15.84 41.10
CA SER A 572 91.13 -16.08 40.11
C SER A 572 90.60 -17.52 40.10
N LEU A 573 91.41 -18.52 40.49
CA LEU A 573 91.06 -19.94 40.35
C LEU A 573 89.77 -20.35 41.11
N PRO A 574 89.55 -19.98 42.39
CA PRO A 574 88.30 -20.32 43.08
C PRO A 574 87.06 -19.72 42.42
N LYS A 575 87.16 -18.48 41.91
CA LYS A 575 86.06 -17.76 41.25
C LYS A 575 85.70 -18.42 39.91
N VAL A 576 86.70 -18.81 39.13
CA VAL A 576 86.48 -19.50 37.84
C VAL A 576 85.90 -20.90 38.05
N ILE A 577 86.33 -21.64 39.08
CA ILE A 577 85.75 -22.95 39.42
C ILE A 577 84.28 -22.83 39.85
N SER A 578 83.93 -21.83 40.69
CA SER A 578 82.54 -21.60 41.07
C SER A 578 81.66 -21.27 39.86
N SER A 579 82.12 -20.39 38.97
CA SER A 579 81.41 -20.04 37.74
C SER A 579 81.27 -21.23 36.80
N TYR A 580 82.29 -22.08 36.67
CA TYR A 580 82.23 -23.30 35.86
C TYR A 580 81.13 -24.26 36.32
N ASN A 581 81.01 -24.48 37.64
CA ASN A 581 79.97 -25.35 38.18
C ASN A 581 78.56 -24.77 37.97
N GLU A 582 78.38 -23.45 38.17
CA GLU A 582 77.10 -22.78 37.92
C GLU A 582 76.66 -22.88 36.46
N VAL A 583 77.57 -22.58 35.52
CA VAL A 583 77.30 -22.68 34.07
C VAL A 583 77.03 -24.12 33.67
N LYS A 584 77.71 -25.10 34.28
CA LYS A 584 77.51 -26.53 34.02
C LYS A 584 76.12 -26.98 34.45
N THR A 585 75.70 -26.61 35.66
CA THR A 585 74.35 -26.94 36.16
C THR A 585 73.26 -26.29 35.30
N GLN A 586 73.46 -25.06 34.85
CA GLN A 586 72.53 -24.39 33.93
C GLN A 586 72.43 -25.12 32.57
N ALA A 587 73.55 -25.54 32.00
CA ALA A 587 73.56 -26.30 30.75
C ALA A 587 72.82 -27.65 30.90
N GLU A 588 73.07 -28.39 31.98
CA GLU A 588 72.38 -29.66 32.28
C GLU A 588 70.87 -29.48 32.49
N GLN A 589 70.44 -28.37 33.11
CA GLN A 589 69.01 -28.07 33.28
C GLN A 589 68.31 -27.81 31.95
N ILE A 590 68.88 -26.94 31.10
CA ILE A 590 68.28 -26.60 29.81
C ILE A 590 68.29 -27.81 28.87
N ASP A 591 69.32 -28.67 28.92
CA ASP A 591 69.39 -29.89 28.10
C ASP A 591 68.31 -30.92 28.50
N ASN A 592 68.07 -31.08 29.81
CA ASN A 592 66.97 -31.92 30.31
C ASN A 592 65.59 -31.38 29.90
N GLU A 593 65.37 -30.07 30.00
CA GLU A 593 64.13 -29.42 29.53
C GLU A 593 63.93 -29.61 28.02
N THR A 594 65.00 -29.49 27.24
CA THR A 594 64.98 -29.67 25.78
C THR A 594 64.59 -31.11 25.41
N ASN A 595 65.12 -32.10 26.12
CA ASN A 595 64.77 -33.50 25.90
C ASN A 595 63.30 -33.80 26.24
N LEU A 596 62.76 -33.22 27.31
CA LEU A 596 61.32 -33.32 27.62
C LEU A 596 60.46 -32.70 26.52
N LYS A 597 60.86 -31.54 25.99
CA LYS A 597 60.15 -30.86 24.90
C LYS A 597 60.21 -31.65 23.59
N LYS A 598 61.34 -32.31 23.28
CA LYS A 598 61.46 -33.24 22.14
C LYS A 598 60.52 -34.46 22.26
N GLN A 599 60.36 -35.01 23.46
CA GLN A 599 59.40 -36.10 23.70
C GLN A 599 57.94 -35.64 23.53
N GLU A 600 57.62 -34.45 24.04
CA GLU A 600 56.30 -33.83 23.87
C GLU A 600 55.97 -33.61 22.38
N ARG A 601 56.92 -33.06 21.61
CA ARG A 601 56.81 -32.87 20.16
C ARG A 601 56.55 -34.20 19.44
N PHE A 602 57.36 -35.22 19.70
CA PHE A 602 57.19 -36.55 19.08
C PHE A 602 55.81 -37.16 19.36
N SER A 603 55.28 -36.95 20.56
CA SER A 603 53.94 -37.43 20.92
C SER A 603 52.82 -36.74 20.13
N LEU A 604 52.98 -35.44 19.82
CA LEU A 604 52.03 -34.66 19.02
C LEU A 604 52.11 -35.01 17.53
N GLU A 605 53.31 -35.21 17.00
CA GLU A 605 53.53 -35.67 15.62
C GLU A 605 52.86 -37.03 15.38
N LYS A 606 52.98 -37.96 16.34
CA LYS A 606 52.29 -39.25 16.26
C LYS A 606 50.76 -39.08 16.17
N LYS A 607 50.18 -38.23 17.04
CA LYS A 607 48.74 -37.93 17.02
C LYS A 607 48.29 -37.27 15.72
N LEU A 608 49.11 -36.39 15.13
CA LEU A 608 48.85 -35.78 13.81
C LEU A 608 48.86 -36.84 12.70
N SER A 609 49.82 -37.75 12.71
CA SER A 609 49.89 -38.84 11.71
C SER A 609 48.69 -39.79 11.80
N GLU A 610 48.21 -40.09 13.02
CA GLU A 610 47.00 -40.90 13.24
C GLU A 610 45.73 -40.18 12.76
N LEU A 611 45.67 -38.84 12.91
CA LEU A 611 44.52 -38.03 12.52
C LEU A 611 44.36 -37.89 11.01
N TYR A 612 45.46 -37.78 10.26
CA TYR A 612 45.43 -37.52 8.81
C TYR A 612 45.76 -38.72 7.93
N GLN A 613 46.49 -39.74 8.45
CA GLN A 613 47.03 -40.84 7.64
C GLN A 613 47.86 -40.36 6.44
N GLU A 614 48.48 -39.18 6.56
CA GLU A 614 49.35 -38.54 5.56
C GLU A 614 50.80 -38.51 6.08
N PRO A 615 51.81 -38.42 5.18
CA PRO A 615 53.20 -38.19 5.59
C PRO A 615 53.32 -36.88 6.38
N LEU A 616 54.07 -36.88 7.49
CA LEU A 616 54.27 -35.71 8.36
C LEU A 616 54.79 -34.47 7.61
N ASP A 617 55.58 -34.66 6.55
CA ASP A 617 56.15 -33.57 5.74
C ASP A 617 55.09 -32.79 4.95
N GLU A 618 53.92 -33.38 4.71
CA GLU A 618 52.80 -32.75 3.99
C GLU A 618 51.81 -32.04 4.95
N ILE A 619 51.91 -32.33 6.25
CA ILE A 619 51.06 -31.79 7.31
C ILE A 619 51.78 -30.59 7.94
N ASN A 620 51.54 -29.39 7.41
CA ASN A 620 52.05 -28.15 7.96
C ASN A 620 50.92 -27.16 8.28
N SER A 621 51.22 -26.16 9.10
CA SER A 621 50.23 -25.19 9.55
C SER A 621 49.56 -24.43 8.40
N LEU A 622 50.30 -24.13 7.32
CA LEU A 622 49.78 -23.47 6.12
C LEU A 622 48.80 -24.34 5.32
N SER A 623 49.08 -25.65 5.16
CA SER A 623 48.22 -26.57 4.41
C SER A 623 46.89 -26.81 5.13
N ILE A 624 46.93 -27.05 6.45
CA ILE A 624 45.73 -27.21 7.27
C ILE A 624 44.93 -25.90 7.32
N GLN A 625 45.58 -24.75 7.47
CA GLN A 625 44.89 -23.45 7.48
C GLN A 625 44.18 -23.17 6.15
N SER A 626 44.77 -23.56 5.02
CA SER A 626 44.15 -23.44 3.70
C SER A 626 42.93 -24.36 3.56
N ARG A 627 43.02 -25.63 3.98
CA ARG A 627 41.88 -26.57 4.03
C ARG A 627 40.75 -26.03 4.90
N LEU A 628 41.07 -25.51 6.10
CA LEU A 628 40.09 -24.89 7.01
C LEU A 628 39.38 -23.70 6.38
N TYR A 629 40.11 -22.82 5.69
CA TYR A 629 39.52 -21.68 5.01
C TYR A 629 38.54 -22.12 3.92
N GLU A 630 38.92 -23.09 3.10
CA GLU A 630 38.09 -23.61 2.02
C GLU A 630 36.81 -24.28 2.56
N ILE A 631 36.92 -25.16 3.55
CA ILE A 631 35.77 -25.85 4.15
C ILE A 631 34.84 -24.86 4.86
N ARG A 632 35.38 -23.85 5.56
CA ARG A 632 34.57 -22.79 6.19
C ARG A 632 33.81 -21.96 5.16
N SER A 633 34.45 -21.62 4.03
CA SER A 633 33.79 -20.93 2.92
C SER A 633 32.67 -21.79 2.31
N GLN A 634 32.91 -23.07 2.06
CA GLN A 634 31.88 -24.01 1.60
C GLN A 634 30.71 -24.13 2.58
N ARG A 635 30.99 -24.17 3.89
CA ARG A 635 29.96 -24.20 4.93
C ARG A 635 29.14 -22.92 4.95
N GLU A 636 29.78 -21.76 4.83
CA GLU A 636 29.10 -20.47 4.81
C GLU A 636 28.17 -20.35 3.59
N ASN A 637 28.61 -20.83 2.43
CA ASN A 637 27.77 -20.93 1.23
C ASN A 637 26.58 -21.87 1.44
N ALA A 638 26.80 -23.08 1.97
CA ALA A 638 25.72 -24.03 2.27
C ALA A 638 24.74 -23.48 3.33
N PHE A 639 25.23 -22.69 4.29
CA PHE A 639 24.41 -22.01 5.28
C PHE A 639 23.58 -20.86 4.67
N ALA A 640 24.12 -20.15 3.68
CA ALA A 640 23.34 -19.18 2.91
C ALA A 640 22.25 -19.88 2.08
N GLU A 641 22.57 -21.01 1.44
CA GLU A 641 21.60 -21.82 0.68
C GLU A 641 20.45 -22.34 1.56
N THR A 642 20.71 -22.77 2.80
CA THR A 642 19.64 -23.19 3.73
C THR A 642 18.69 -22.05 4.08
N LYS A 643 19.19 -20.81 4.25
CA LYS A 643 18.32 -19.65 4.50
C LYS A 643 17.40 -19.40 3.31
N VAL A 644 17.96 -19.38 2.10
CA VAL A 644 17.18 -19.20 0.86
C VAL A 644 16.13 -20.30 0.70
N ALA A 645 16.50 -21.56 0.94
CA ALA A 645 15.59 -22.68 0.87
C ALA A 645 14.42 -22.57 1.85
N ARG A 646 14.70 -22.19 3.11
CA ARG A 646 13.66 -22.01 4.14
C ARG A 646 12.72 -20.85 3.81
N GLU A 647 13.24 -19.72 3.32
CA GLU A 647 12.42 -18.60 2.87
C GLU A 647 11.51 -18.99 1.70
N GLN A 648 12.02 -19.77 0.75
CA GLN A 648 11.23 -20.28 -0.37
C GLN A 648 10.13 -21.25 0.07
N ILE A 649 10.41 -22.17 1.01
CA ILE A 649 9.41 -23.07 1.58
C ILE A 649 8.30 -22.27 2.28
N GLN A 650 8.67 -21.30 3.13
CA GLN A 650 7.69 -20.45 3.82
C GLN A 650 6.81 -19.68 2.83
N ARG A 651 7.42 -19.16 1.75
CA ARG A 651 6.69 -18.48 0.68
C ARG A 651 5.73 -19.42 -0.04
N GLN A 652 6.15 -20.66 -0.31
CA GLN A 652 5.33 -21.69 -0.95
C GLN A 652 4.11 -22.05 -0.09
N GLU A 653 4.28 -22.20 1.23
CA GLU A 653 3.19 -22.45 2.17
C GLU A 653 2.18 -21.28 2.19
N GLN A 654 2.67 -20.04 2.32
CA GLN A 654 1.82 -18.85 2.27
C GLN A 654 1.00 -18.75 0.98
N LEU A 655 1.63 -19.02 -0.17
CA LEU A 655 0.93 -19.02 -1.46
C LEU A 655 -0.13 -20.13 -1.54
N SER A 656 0.14 -21.30 -0.96
CA SER A 656 -0.83 -22.40 -0.91
C SER A 656 -2.05 -22.06 -0.05
N ASP A 657 -1.85 -21.42 1.09
CA ASP A 657 -2.93 -20.94 1.96
C ASP A 657 -3.77 -19.87 1.26
N ASP A 658 -3.11 -18.89 0.63
CA ASP A 658 -3.76 -17.86 -0.16
C ASP A 658 -4.61 -18.43 -1.30
N ILE A 659 -4.09 -19.44 -2.02
CA ILE A 659 -4.83 -20.14 -3.09
C ILE A 659 -6.08 -20.78 -2.52
N THR A 660 -5.99 -21.38 -1.34
CA THR A 660 -7.12 -22.06 -0.68
C THR A 660 -8.21 -21.05 -0.29
N VAL A 661 -7.84 -19.90 0.26
CA VAL A 661 -8.77 -18.80 0.56
C VAL A 661 -9.45 -18.30 -0.70
N LEU A 662 -8.67 -17.99 -1.76
CA LEU A 662 -9.21 -17.52 -3.02
C LEU A 662 -10.15 -18.53 -3.69
N LYS A 663 -9.87 -19.84 -3.58
CA LYS A 663 -10.77 -20.90 -4.08
C LYS A 663 -12.12 -20.87 -3.37
N ASN A 664 -12.12 -20.71 -2.05
CA ASN A 664 -13.35 -20.63 -1.27
C ASN A 664 -14.17 -19.36 -1.61
N GLU A 665 -13.51 -18.21 -1.75
CA GLU A 665 -14.17 -16.97 -2.20
C GLU A 665 -14.77 -17.11 -3.60
N THR A 666 -14.01 -17.74 -4.52
CA THR A 666 -14.45 -17.97 -5.90
C THR A 666 -15.71 -18.85 -5.92
N ALA A 667 -15.75 -19.90 -5.10
CA ALA A 667 -16.93 -20.75 -4.96
C ALA A 667 -18.15 -19.94 -4.47
N GLY A 668 -17.96 -19.08 -3.47
CA GLY A 668 -19.03 -18.19 -2.97
C GLY A 668 -19.53 -17.19 -4.03
N PHE A 669 -18.64 -16.64 -4.87
CA PHE A 669 -19.07 -15.80 -5.99
C PHE A 669 -19.85 -16.57 -7.05
N LEU A 670 -19.43 -17.79 -7.38
CA LEU A 670 -20.15 -18.63 -8.35
C LEU A 670 -21.53 -19.04 -7.85
N GLU A 671 -21.68 -19.34 -6.56
CA GLU A 671 -22.98 -19.63 -5.95
C GLU A 671 -23.92 -18.42 -6.04
N ASN A 672 -23.44 -17.23 -5.66
CA ASN A 672 -24.22 -16.00 -5.79
C ASN A 672 -24.60 -15.70 -7.25
N LYS A 673 -23.69 -15.91 -8.19
CA LYS A 673 -23.99 -15.75 -9.62
C LYS A 673 -25.19 -16.60 -10.05
N ILE A 674 -25.23 -17.87 -9.65
CA ILE A 674 -26.35 -18.78 -9.97
C ILE A 674 -27.67 -18.21 -9.42
N ILE A 675 -27.69 -17.77 -8.16
CA ILE A 675 -28.88 -17.19 -7.53
C ILE A 675 -29.38 -15.97 -8.33
N TYR A 676 -28.49 -15.06 -8.72
CA TYR A 676 -28.87 -13.86 -9.45
C TYR A 676 -29.24 -14.11 -10.91
N ASP A 677 -28.70 -15.16 -11.55
CA ASP A 677 -29.15 -15.62 -12.86
C ASP A 677 -30.60 -16.13 -12.80
N GLU A 678 -30.94 -16.91 -11.77
CA GLU A 678 -32.31 -17.39 -11.52
C GLU A 678 -33.27 -16.23 -11.24
N LEU A 679 -32.88 -15.26 -10.39
CA LEU A 679 -33.70 -14.08 -10.09
C LEU A 679 -33.92 -13.21 -11.33
N SER A 680 -32.89 -13.01 -12.15
CA SER A 680 -33.01 -12.31 -13.44
C SER A 680 -34.06 -12.98 -14.33
N ALA A 681 -34.01 -14.31 -14.45
CA ALA A 681 -34.97 -15.06 -15.25
C ALA A 681 -36.40 -14.98 -14.66
N ALA A 682 -36.54 -15.06 -13.34
CA ALA A 682 -37.80 -14.99 -12.63
C ALA A 682 -38.49 -13.61 -12.77
N PHE A 683 -37.74 -12.50 -12.69
CA PHE A 683 -38.32 -11.15 -12.81
C PHE A 683 -38.60 -10.71 -14.25
N GLY A 684 -38.06 -11.43 -15.25
CA GLY A 684 -38.27 -11.09 -16.65
C GLY A 684 -39.71 -11.27 -17.15
N LYS A 685 -39.95 -10.83 -18.39
CA LYS A 685 -41.27 -10.82 -19.06
C LYS A 685 -41.98 -12.16 -19.20
N ASN A 686 -41.23 -13.25 -19.08
CA ASN A 686 -41.75 -14.61 -19.15
C ASN A 686 -41.78 -15.32 -17.80
N GLY A 687 -41.25 -14.70 -16.74
CA GLY A 687 -41.29 -15.25 -15.38
C GLY A 687 -42.54 -14.81 -14.63
N VAL A 688 -42.35 -14.17 -13.48
CA VAL A 688 -43.44 -13.69 -12.61
C VAL A 688 -44.40 -12.76 -13.34
N GLN A 689 -43.91 -11.92 -14.27
CA GLN A 689 -44.78 -11.03 -15.04
C GLN A 689 -45.82 -11.78 -15.89
N ALA A 690 -45.41 -12.89 -16.53
CA ALA A 690 -46.31 -13.75 -17.29
C ALA A 690 -47.35 -14.42 -16.39
N LEU A 691 -46.91 -14.98 -15.27
CA LEU A 691 -47.79 -15.61 -14.27
C LEU A 691 -48.82 -14.62 -13.70
N LEU A 692 -48.44 -13.38 -13.46
CA LEU A 692 -49.37 -12.34 -12.99
C LEU A 692 -50.40 -11.95 -14.05
N ILE A 693 -49.99 -11.89 -15.32
CA ILE A 693 -50.90 -11.67 -16.44
C ILE A 693 -51.87 -12.84 -16.59
N GLU A 694 -51.37 -14.07 -16.58
CA GLU A 694 -52.17 -15.29 -16.69
C GLU A 694 -53.26 -15.35 -15.62
N ASN A 695 -52.92 -15.01 -14.37
CA ASN A 695 -53.88 -14.96 -13.27
C ASN A 695 -54.94 -13.84 -13.41
N ALA A 696 -54.64 -12.76 -14.14
CA ALA A 696 -55.57 -11.64 -14.36
C ALA A 696 -56.54 -11.89 -15.53
N LEU A 697 -56.17 -12.74 -16.50
CA LEU A 697 -56.98 -12.99 -17.70
C LEU A 697 -58.38 -13.55 -17.42
N PRO A 698 -58.60 -14.52 -16.51
CA PRO A 698 -59.93 -15.03 -16.23
C PRO A 698 -60.89 -13.95 -15.73
N GLN A 699 -60.41 -13.03 -14.88
CA GLN A 699 -61.22 -11.91 -14.40
C GLN A 699 -61.57 -10.96 -15.56
N LEU A 700 -60.58 -10.56 -16.36
CA LEU A 700 -60.79 -9.71 -17.52
C LEU A 700 -61.79 -10.32 -18.50
N GLN A 701 -61.70 -11.64 -18.74
CA GLN A 701 -62.62 -12.37 -19.60
C GLN A 701 -64.05 -12.32 -19.06
N ASN A 702 -64.24 -12.66 -17.79
CA ASN A 702 -65.56 -12.67 -17.14
C ASN A 702 -66.22 -11.29 -17.17
N ASP A 703 -65.45 -10.24 -16.88
CA ASP A 703 -65.94 -8.86 -16.90
C ASP A 703 -66.33 -8.43 -18.33
N ALA A 704 -65.50 -8.75 -19.33
CA ALA A 704 -65.79 -8.44 -20.73
C ALA A 704 -67.03 -9.21 -21.23
N ASP A 705 -67.13 -10.51 -20.95
CA ASP A 705 -68.27 -11.34 -21.32
C ASP A 705 -69.58 -10.86 -20.70
N ARG A 706 -69.54 -10.37 -19.45
CA ARG A 706 -70.72 -9.82 -18.76
C ARG A 706 -71.33 -8.66 -19.54
N PHE A 707 -70.51 -7.75 -20.07
CA PHE A 707 -71.00 -6.62 -20.87
C PHE A 707 -71.33 -7.03 -22.30
N LEU A 708 -70.50 -7.89 -22.90
CA LEU A 708 -70.71 -8.34 -24.27
C LEU A 708 -72.03 -9.09 -24.43
N LYS A 709 -72.40 -9.94 -23.46
CA LYS A 709 -73.70 -10.63 -23.44
C LYS A 709 -74.88 -9.67 -23.46
N LYS A 710 -74.82 -8.56 -22.71
CA LYS A 710 -75.89 -7.54 -22.72
C LYS A 710 -75.98 -6.79 -24.05
N LEU A 711 -74.84 -6.47 -24.65
CA LEU A 711 -74.79 -5.72 -25.92
C LEU A 711 -75.19 -6.55 -27.14
N THR A 712 -75.11 -7.88 -27.03
CA THR A 712 -75.30 -8.82 -28.15
C THR A 712 -76.48 -9.76 -27.94
N ASP A 713 -77.26 -9.57 -26.88
CA ASP A 713 -78.35 -10.46 -26.47
C ASP A 713 -77.88 -11.92 -26.32
N GLY A 714 -76.68 -12.10 -25.77
CA GLY A 714 -76.05 -13.39 -25.52
C GLY A 714 -75.38 -14.06 -26.71
N LYS A 715 -75.36 -13.43 -27.90
CA LYS A 715 -74.85 -14.05 -29.13
C LYS A 715 -73.32 -14.19 -29.20
N LEU A 716 -72.58 -13.32 -28.50
CA LEU A 716 -71.12 -13.31 -28.54
C LEU A 716 -70.51 -13.56 -27.16
N SER A 717 -69.38 -14.28 -27.13
CA SER A 717 -68.49 -14.39 -25.97
C SER A 717 -67.03 -14.20 -26.38
N ILE A 718 -66.19 -13.75 -25.45
CA ILE A 718 -64.78 -13.47 -25.65
C ILE A 718 -63.90 -14.41 -24.81
N LYS A 719 -62.76 -14.81 -25.37
CA LYS A 719 -61.72 -15.55 -24.66
C LYS A 719 -60.37 -14.88 -24.84
N PHE A 720 -59.66 -14.67 -23.73
CA PHE A 720 -58.27 -14.23 -23.72
C PHE A 720 -57.37 -15.42 -23.45
N GLN A 721 -56.32 -15.61 -24.24
CA GLN A 721 -55.41 -16.75 -24.07
C GLN A 721 -53.96 -16.34 -24.31
N LEU A 722 -53.06 -16.80 -23.43
CA LEU A 722 -51.62 -16.74 -23.67
C LEU A 722 -51.23 -17.95 -24.53
N LEU A 723 -50.59 -17.68 -25.67
CA LEU A 723 -50.00 -18.72 -26.52
C LEU A 723 -48.48 -18.70 -26.40
N GLN A 724 -47.86 -19.87 -26.43
CA GLN A 724 -46.41 -19.97 -26.54
C GLN A 724 -45.94 -19.36 -27.86
N GLY A 725 -45.19 -18.27 -27.78
CA GLY A 725 -44.59 -17.57 -28.91
C GLY A 725 -43.31 -18.24 -29.42
N LYS A 726 -42.66 -17.60 -30.41
CA LYS A 726 -41.47 -18.13 -31.10
C LYS A 726 -40.25 -18.20 -30.16
N ARG A 727 -39.38 -19.20 -30.38
CA ARG A 727 -38.12 -19.42 -29.62
C ARG A 727 -37.23 -18.16 -29.61
N GLY A 728 -37.26 -17.41 -28.52
CA GLY A 728 -36.40 -16.25 -28.27
C GLY A 728 -35.14 -16.58 -27.45
N ALA A 729 -34.32 -15.57 -27.16
CA ALA A 729 -33.06 -15.73 -26.42
C ALA A 729 -33.21 -16.34 -25.02
N SER A 730 -34.37 -16.17 -24.38
CA SER A 730 -34.74 -16.74 -23.08
C SER A 730 -35.13 -18.23 -23.12
N TRP A 731 -35.26 -18.83 -24.31
CA TRP A 731 -35.48 -20.29 -24.46
C TRP A 731 -34.34 -21.11 -23.84
N LYS A 732 -33.11 -20.57 -23.79
CA LYS A 732 -31.96 -21.20 -23.13
C LYS A 732 -32.15 -21.42 -21.62
N LEU A 733 -33.09 -20.70 -20.99
CA LEU A 733 -33.46 -20.84 -19.58
C LEU A 733 -34.75 -21.66 -19.39
N GLY A 734 -35.31 -22.26 -20.45
CA GLY A 734 -36.50 -23.11 -20.38
C GLY A 734 -37.84 -22.36 -20.28
N ILE A 735 -37.85 -21.03 -20.40
CA ILE A 735 -39.08 -20.22 -20.28
C ILE A 735 -39.57 -19.78 -21.67
N PRO A 736 -40.72 -20.29 -22.16
CA PRO A 736 -41.28 -19.90 -23.46
C PRO A 736 -41.68 -18.42 -23.47
N SER A 737 -41.63 -17.76 -24.64
CA SER A 737 -42.30 -16.46 -24.78
C SER A 737 -43.79 -16.69 -24.82
N GLU A 738 -44.58 -15.71 -24.39
CA GLU A 738 -46.04 -15.82 -24.42
C GLU A 738 -46.64 -14.57 -25.05
N ASP A 739 -47.55 -14.80 -25.98
CA ASP A 739 -48.26 -13.79 -26.77
C ASP A 739 -49.76 -13.81 -26.40
N LEU A 740 -50.41 -12.65 -26.25
CA LEU A 740 -51.82 -12.57 -25.85
C LEU A 740 -52.77 -12.57 -27.06
N GLU A 741 -53.57 -13.62 -27.20
CA GLU A 741 -54.62 -13.76 -28.22
C GLU A 741 -56.03 -13.43 -27.69
N ILE A 742 -56.88 -12.94 -28.60
CA ILE A 742 -58.29 -12.65 -28.37
C ILE A 742 -59.09 -13.47 -29.37
N LEU A 743 -59.96 -14.33 -28.86
CA LEU A 743 -60.85 -15.17 -29.66
C LEU A 743 -62.30 -14.79 -29.33
N ILE A 744 -63.15 -14.70 -30.35
CA ILE A 744 -64.57 -14.42 -30.18
C ILE A 744 -65.36 -15.62 -30.66
N SER A 745 -66.28 -16.10 -29.82
CA SER A 745 -67.20 -17.18 -30.15
C SER A 745 -68.59 -16.61 -30.42
N ASP A 746 -69.20 -17.09 -31.50
CA ASP A 746 -70.59 -16.85 -31.88
C ASP A 746 -71.35 -18.18 -32.06
N GLU A 747 -72.60 -18.14 -32.53
CA GLU A 747 -73.44 -19.32 -32.80
C GLU A 747 -72.83 -20.28 -33.85
N THR A 748 -71.92 -19.78 -34.70
CA THR A 748 -71.31 -20.53 -35.82
C THR A 748 -69.93 -21.11 -35.50
N GLY A 749 -69.27 -20.63 -34.43
CA GLY A 749 -67.99 -21.14 -33.98
C GLY A 749 -67.11 -20.07 -33.34
N THR A 750 -65.82 -20.39 -33.15
CA THR A 750 -64.83 -19.44 -32.63
C THR A 750 -63.95 -18.94 -33.77
N ARG A 751 -63.85 -17.62 -33.90
CA ARG A 751 -63.04 -16.98 -34.94
C ARG A 751 -62.27 -15.79 -34.38
N SER A 752 -61.27 -15.34 -35.13
CA SER A 752 -60.43 -14.21 -34.74
C SER A 752 -61.22 -12.90 -34.81
N TYR A 753 -60.90 -11.96 -33.91
CA TYR A 753 -61.57 -10.65 -33.81
C TYR A 753 -61.64 -9.90 -35.16
N GLU A 754 -60.63 -10.03 -36.02
CA GLU A 754 -60.51 -9.30 -37.29
C GLU A 754 -61.59 -9.67 -38.34
N THR A 755 -62.40 -10.71 -38.08
CA THR A 755 -63.43 -11.21 -39.00
C THR A 755 -64.84 -10.68 -38.76
N PHE A 756 -65.05 -9.85 -37.72
CA PHE A 756 -66.37 -9.33 -37.34
C PHE A 756 -66.71 -7.98 -37.99
N SER A 757 -68.00 -7.71 -38.18
CA SER A 757 -68.50 -6.47 -38.81
C SER A 757 -68.22 -5.22 -37.95
N GLY A 758 -68.27 -4.03 -38.54
CA GLY A 758 -67.98 -2.78 -37.81
C GLY A 758 -68.89 -2.53 -36.60
N GLY A 759 -70.16 -2.94 -36.67
CA GLY A 759 -71.11 -2.82 -35.57
C GLY A 759 -70.83 -3.80 -34.41
N GLU A 760 -70.52 -5.05 -34.74
CA GLU A 760 -70.17 -6.09 -33.75
C GLU A 760 -68.81 -5.83 -33.10
N SER A 761 -67.82 -5.48 -33.92
CA SER A 761 -66.48 -5.09 -33.46
C SER A 761 -66.55 -3.93 -32.47
N PHE A 762 -67.42 -2.93 -32.70
CA PHE A 762 -67.64 -1.86 -31.72
C PHE A 762 -68.16 -2.39 -30.37
N ARG A 763 -69.14 -3.29 -30.35
CA ARG A 763 -69.69 -3.88 -29.12
C ARG A 763 -68.64 -4.72 -28.37
N ILE A 764 -67.84 -5.50 -29.10
CA ILE A 764 -66.70 -6.25 -28.54
C ILE A 764 -65.71 -5.30 -27.90
N ASN A 765 -65.26 -4.30 -28.65
CA ASN A 765 -64.30 -3.31 -28.16
C ASN A 765 -64.83 -2.57 -26.94
N PHE A 766 -66.10 -2.15 -26.97
CA PHE A 766 -66.75 -1.48 -25.86
C PHE A 766 -66.78 -2.35 -24.59
N ALA A 767 -67.13 -3.63 -24.71
CA ALA A 767 -67.14 -4.58 -23.60
C ALA A 767 -65.74 -4.83 -23.02
N VAL A 768 -64.74 -5.08 -23.88
CA VAL A 768 -63.33 -5.25 -23.48
C VAL A 768 -62.83 -4.00 -22.78
N ARG A 769 -63.24 -2.83 -23.24
CA ARG A 769 -62.79 -1.56 -22.72
C ARG A 769 -63.30 -1.25 -21.32
N ILE A 770 -64.57 -1.53 -21.08
CA ILE A 770 -65.16 -1.43 -19.75
C ILE A 770 -64.45 -2.41 -18.81
N ALA A 771 -64.23 -3.64 -19.25
CA ALA A 771 -63.54 -4.66 -18.46
C ALA A 771 -62.10 -4.27 -18.11
N LEU A 772 -61.33 -3.72 -19.06
CA LEU A 772 -59.99 -3.19 -18.81
C LEU A 772 -60.01 -2.00 -17.83
N SER A 773 -61.02 -1.14 -17.91
CA SER A 773 -61.18 0.00 -17.01
C SER A 773 -61.51 -0.44 -15.57
N GLN A 774 -62.36 -1.47 -15.44
CA GLN A 774 -62.68 -2.08 -14.14
C GLN A 774 -61.49 -2.83 -13.54
N LEU A 775 -60.77 -3.59 -14.36
CA LEU A 775 -59.55 -4.27 -13.96
C LEU A 775 -58.54 -3.26 -13.39
N LEU A 776 -58.32 -2.14 -14.07
CA LEU A 776 -57.45 -1.08 -13.59
C LEU A 776 -57.93 -0.46 -12.27
N ALA A 777 -59.23 -0.16 -12.15
CA ALA A 777 -59.81 0.39 -10.93
C ALA A 777 -59.62 -0.56 -9.73
N ASN A 778 -59.79 -1.87 -9.94
CA ASN A 778 -59.64 -2.89 -8.89
C ASN A 778 -58.19 -3.08 -8.44
N LEU A 779 -57.21 -3.00 -9.36
CA LEU A 779 -55.79 -3.24 -9.07
C LEU A 779 -55.11 -2.07 -8.37
N SER A 780 -55.42 -0.85 -8.81
CA SER A 780 -54.63 0.32 -8.44
C SER A 780 -55.02 0.93 -7.08
N GLY A 781 -56.09 0.43 -6.46
CA GLY A 781 -56.73 1.05 -5.29
C GLY A 781 -57.17 2.51 -5.55
N VAL A 782 -57.04 2.96 -6.80
CA VAL A 782 -57.55 4.22 -7.30
C VAL A 782 -59.06 4.01 -7.35
N GLY A 783 -59.81 4.91 -6.71
CA GLY A 783 -61.27 4.91 -6.78
C GLY A 783 -61.81 4.93 -8.22
N ARG A 784 -63.12 5.03 -8.36
CA ARG A 784 -63.77 4.87 -9.67
C ARG A 784 -63.18 5.87 -10.68
N THR A 785 -62.96 5.40 -11.91
CA THR A 785 -62.28 6.19 -12.96
C THR A 785 -63.29 7.03 -13.73
N ILE A 786 -62.78 7.89 -14.63
CA ILE A 786 -63.61 8.55 -15.65
C ILE A 786 -63.62 7.72 -16.93
N LEU A 787 -64.78 7.64 -17.59
CA LEU A 787 -64.95 7.04 -18.91
C LEU A 787 -65.37 8.10 -19.92
N PHE A 788 -64.62 8.21 -21.01
CA PHE A 788 -64.93 9.07 -22.16
C PHE A 788 -65.32 8.22 -23.36
N ILE A 789 -66.44 8.55 -24.01
CA ILE A 789 -66.92 7.88 -25.22
C ILE A 789 -67.17 8.92 -26.30
N ASP A 790 -66.39 8.91 -27.38
CA ASP A 790 -66.46 9.90 -28.46
C ASP A 790 -67.04 9.31 -29.75
N GLU A 791 -68.27 9.69 -30.08
CA GLU A 791 -69.00 9.33 -31.32
C GLU A 791 -68.98 7.84 -31.69
N GLY A 792 -69.26 6.96 -30.72
CA GLY A 792 -69.32 5.50 -30.92
C GLY A 792 -70.65 4.92 -31.41
N PHE A 793 -71.72 5.71 -31.44
CA PHE A 793 -73.09 5.20 -31.63
C PHE A 793 -73.57 5.24 -33.09
N GLY A 794 -72.85 5.93 -33.98
CA GLY A 794 -73.27 6.13 -35.37
C GLY A 794 -73.17 4.88 -36.27
N SER A 795 -72.39 3.88 -35.86
CA SER A 795 -72.29 2.58 -36.56
C SER A 795 -73.30 1.54 -36.08
N GLN A 796 -74.14 1.89 -35.11
CA GLN A 796 -75.10 0.99 -34.47
C GLN A 796 -76.50 1.20 -35.03
N ASP A 797 -77.26 0.11 -35.12
CA ASP A 797 -78.70 0.14 -35.33
C ASP A 797 -79.45 0.64 -34.09
N LYS A 798 -80.74 0.97 -34.22
CA LYS A 798 -81.55 1.51 -33.11
C LYS A 798 -81.53 0.60 -31.87
N ILE A 799 -81.64 -0.72 -32.08
CA ILE A 799 -81.57 -1.72 -31.02
C ILE A 799 -80.20 -1.68 -30.32
N GLY A 800 -79.10 -1.60 -31.08
CA GLY A 800 -77.76 -1.45 -30.53
C GLY A 800 -77.57 -0.16 -29.73
N GLN A 801 -78.15 0.96 -30.16
CA GLN A 801 -78.09 2.23 -29.45
C GLN A 801 -78.84 2.16 -28.10
N GLU A 802 -80.03 1.56 -28.07
CA GLU A 802 -80.81 1.35 -26.84
C GLU A 802 -80.05 0.47 -25.83
N LEU A 803 -79.51 -0.67 -26.28
CA LEU A 803 -78.72 -1.57 -25.43
C LEU A 803 -77.45 -0.89 -24.89
N LEU A 804 -76.79 -0.05 -25.68
CA LEU A 804 -75.62 0.71 -25.22
C LEU A 804 -75.98 1.72 -24.13
N VAL A 805 -77.10 2.43 -24.27
CA VAL A 805 -77.61 3.35 -23.24
C VAL A 805 -77.93 2.59 -21.96
N GLU A 806 -78.57 1.42 -22.06
CA GLU A 806 -78.87 0.57 -20.90
C GLU A 806 -77.58 0.11 -20.20
N VAL A 807 -76.56 -0.32 -20.95
CA VAL A 807 -75.26 -0.70 -20.39
C VAL A 807 -74.57 0.50 -19.72
N LEU A 808 -74.63 1.69 -20.31
CA LEU A 808 -74.08 2.92 -19.72
C LEU A 808 -74.75 3.28 -18.39
N GLN A 809 -76.07 3.11 -18.31
CA GLN A 809 -76.80 3.29 -17.06
C GLN A 809 -76.43 2.20 -16.04
N ALA A 810 -76.25 0.95 -16.48
CA ALA A 810 -75.88 -0.17 -15.61
C ALA A 810 -74.47 -0.04 -15.02
N ILE A 811 -73.52 0.52 -15.77
CA ILE A 811 -72.14 0.76 -15.29
C ILE A 811 -71.95 2.10 -14.61
N LYS A 812 -73.01 2.92 -14.50
CA LYS A 812 -72.93 4.25 -13.89
C LYS A 812 -72.34 4.21 -12.48
N SER A 813 -72.62 3.18 -11.69
CA SER A 813 -72.07 2.99 -10.33
C SER A 813 -70.58 2.65 -10.29
N ASP A 814 -70.04 2.14 -11.40
CA ASP A 814 -68.68 1.60 -11.49
C ASP A 814 -67.68 2.69 -11.88
N PHE A 815 -68.16 3.83 -12.36
CA PHE A 815 -67.39 5.01 -12.75
C PHE A 815 -67.82 6.24 -11.95
N ASP A 816 -66.88 7.11 -11.59
CA ASP A 816 -67.21 8.37 -10.91
C ASP A 816 -67.74 9.41 -11.90
N LYS A 817 -67.32 9.33 -13.16
CA LYS A 817 -67.83 10.14 -14.27
C LYS A 817 -67.86 9.39 -15.59
N ILE A 818 -68.94 9.53 -16.35
CA ILE A 818 -69.07 9.05 -17.72
C ILE A 818 -69.47 10.23 -18.60
N LEU A 819 -68.65 10.52 -19.60
CA LEU A 819 -68.87 11.60 -20.56
C LEU A 819 -69.00 11.03 -21.97
N VAL A 820 -70.15 11.27 -22.59
CA VAL A 820 -70.50 10.71 -23.89
C VAL A 820 -70.66 11.81 -24.93
N VAL A 821 -69.85 11.83 -25.97
CA VAL A 821 -70.00 12.75 -27.10
C VAL A 821 -70.92 12.09 -28.14
N THR A 822 -72.03 12.75 -28.45
CA THR A 822 -72.97 12.30 -29.48
C THR A 822 -73.63 13.48 -30.17
N HIS A 823 -73.95 13.31 -31.45
CA HIS A 823 -74.79 14.22 -32.22
C HIS A 823 -76.18 13.61 -32.53
N ILE A 824 -76.45 12.40 -32.04
CA ILE A 824 -77.71 11.68 -32.27
C ILE A 824 -78.74 12.18 -31.25
N GLU A 825 -79.86 12.74 -31.74
CA GLU A 825 -80.91 13.33 -30.90
C GLU A 825 -81.56 12.30 -29.97
N ASP A 826 -81.91 11.11 -30.49
CA ASP A 826 -82.51 10.01 -29.72
C ASP A 826 -81.63 9.61 -28.50
N ILE A 827 -80.30 9.68 -28.66
CA ILE A 827 -79.36 9.37 -27.59
C ILE A 827 -79.19 10.55 -26.63
N LYS A 828 -79.21 11.80 -27.12
CA LYS A 828 -79.12 13.02 -26.30
C LYS A 828 -80.21 13.05 -25.22
N GLU A 829 -81.42 12.55 -25.52
CA GLU A 829 -82.54 12.53 -24.59
C GLU A 829 -82.38 11.54 -23.43
N ALA A 830 -81.57 10.48 -23.60
CA ALA A 830 -81.37 9.46 -22.59
C ALA A 830 -80.44 9.87 -21.42
N PHE A 831 -79.81 11.06 -21.50
CA PHE A 831 -78.86 11.54 -20.49
C PHE A 831 -79.47 12.60 -19.57
N PRO A 832 -79.22 12.53 -18.25
CA PRO A 832 -79.81 13.44 -17.26
C PRO A 832 -79.18 14.84 -17.27
N THR A 833 -77.97 15.00 -17.82
CA THR A 833 -77.25 16.27 -17.91
C THR A 833 -76.66 16.42 -19.30
N LYS A 834 -76.83 17.60 -19.91
CA LYS A 834 -76.41 17.86 -21.28
C LYS A 834 -75.42 19.03 -21.29
N ILE A 835 -74.24 18.80 -21.84
CA ILE A 835 -73.25 19.86 -22.09
C ILE A 835 -73.38 20.23 -23.57
N GLU A 836 -74.16 21.28 -23.84
CA GLU A 836 -74.46 21.75 -25.19
C GLU A 836 -73.37 22.70 -25.68
N VAL A 837 -72.72 22.35 -26.79
CA VAL A 837 -71.64 23.12 -27.41
C VAL A 837 -72.16 23.84 -28.65
N GLU A 838 -72.05 25.17 -28.61
CA GLU A 838 -72.50 26.07 -29.67
C GLU A 838 -71.32 26.88 -30.22
N LYS A 839 -71.36 27.18 -31.52
CA LYS A 839 -70.35 27.99 -32.19
C LYS A 839 -70.79 29.45 -32.20
N THR A 840 -69.98 30.33 -31.60
CA THR A 840 -70.17 31.79 -31.63
C THR A 840 -69.08 32.47 -32.48
N GLU A 841 -69.25 33.74 -32.81
CA GLU A 841 -68.23 34.55 -33.51
C GLU A 841 -66.90 34.60 -32.73
N SER A 842 -66.97 34.62 -31.41
CA SER A 842 -65.80 34.60 -30.51
C SER A 842 -65.17 33.21 -30.34
N GLY A 843 -65.74 32.15 -30.91
CA GLY A 843 -65.35 30.75 -30.71
C GLY A 843 -66.46 29.85 -30.21
N SER A 844 -66.13 28.59 -29.98
CA SER A 844 -67.06 27.65 -29.33
C SER A 844 -67.30 28.05 -27.88
N ARG A 845 -68.55 27.93 -27.42
CA ARG A 845 -68.99 28.05 -26.03
C ARG A 845 -69.79 26.82 -25.66
N PHE A 846 -69.90 26.53 -24.37
CA PHE A 846 -70.74 25.46 -23.85
C PHE A 846 -71.69 25.98 -22.77
N SER A 847 -72.80 25.31 -22.61
CA SER A 847 -73.75 25.49 -21.51
C SER A 847 -74.13 24.12 -20.93
N ILE A 848 -74.40 24.09 -19.63
CA ILE A 848 -74.88 22.87 -18.93
C ILE A 848 -76.39 23.03 -18.78
N ILE A 849 -77.13 22.05 -19.30
CA ILE A 849 -78.60 21.98 -19.30
C ILE A 849 -79.05 20.78 -18.50
#